data_AF-A0A1A8S6E1-F1
#
_entry.id   AF-A0A1A8S6E1-F1
#
_cell.length_a   1.000
_cell.length_b   1.000
_cell.length_c   1.000
_cell.angle_alpha   90.00
_cell.angle_beta   90.00
_cell.angle_gamma   90.00
#
_symmetry.space_group_name_H-M   'P 1'
#
loop_
_entity.id
_entity.type
_entity.pdbx_description
1 polymer ?
#
loop_
_entity_poly.entity_id
_entity_poly.type
_entity_poly.pdbx_seq_one_letter_code
_entity_poly.pdbx_strand_id
1 'polypeptide(L)'
;RPKQEDRQRLQEAAIQLLEQNQNICSLFRELGKPNQCNILSSQNEEAKWDESGSISSVVAGSLLGCELRCQAKLLGVPVTVLSVKSVLERLMEITEEKKEEEDEDREMLTISQRVQLGFLLESSRELLSQGILCPKLLWQEFRRDQKLPKLEVVYYLHRYNVLTLKYMVESDEGVRSWLVPQLKALCGWTPPLGEEETKQVQQRVLTTVVGVLVATAFEQNRAVAAADRKISVLCCSVLDDVLFWLLDTVDECEAKQSCGAGAQRWIQTFDASLCGVSVSPEALQRFFTHSLTQTLTHNPQLTVSDAVALQSEWTFAKASHSLTSLFRKLAVIFSVEQLLSHLQQVLETHEVNWKHVLCFLSTLLVYYQSSHDWFKMSFGGSSSYQSNSKKSLVFLLKFLSDLVPFEPPQYLKIHILHPPYVPAKHRSLLMEYVSLAKTRLADLKESVEEMGLYEDVSGGSAEVTTTLPQSQSAQDVEKAVSLFESTGRISATVMEASIFRRPYFLTRFLPALLKARVLPVKPDARMSFIEALKKADKIPSAQYSSYVESCQRQRQQNKRAERPSTNDDPLDILKIQLQEFTEVVVGGNDGEISAQLSRISHTLSVIFPGCPDEPTGRTLVTLDTNALVLNELHQKVVNGILQNFCQCLLIASRSNPPVKQSFWASRFI
;
A
#
# COMPACT_ATOMS: atom_id res chain seq x y z
N ARG A 1 44.53 25.24 63.60
CA ARG A 1 44.42 25.14 62.13
C ARG A 1 45.06 23.82 61.72
N PRO A 2 44.36 22.89 61.06
CA PRO A 2 44.99 21.63 60.64
C PRO A 2 46.06 21.93 59.59
N LYS A 3 47.15 21.16 59.58
CA LYS A 3 48.24 21.32 58.60
C LYS A 3 47.71 20.94 57.22
N GLN A 4 48.17 21.64 56.18
CA GLN A 4 47.73 21.44 54.80
C GLN A 4 47.96 20.00 54.31
N GLU A 5 48.99 19.32 54.83
CA GLU A 5 49.28 17.90 54.60
C GLU A 5 48.22 16.96 55.18
N ASP A 6 47.66 17.26 56.35
CA ASP A 6 46.59 16.45 56.96
C ASP A 6 45.31 16.56 56.14
N ARG A 7 45.09 17.71 55.50
CA ARG A 7 43.94 17.95 54.61
C ARG A 7 44.06 17.16 53.31
N GLN A 8 45.26 17.09 52.73
CA GLN A 8 45.53 16.27 51.54
C GLN A 8 45.43 14.78 51.85
N ARG A 9 45.97 14.32 53.00
CA ARG A 9 45.84 12.92 53.43
C ARG A 9 44.40 12.53 53.76
N LEU A 10 43.61 13.42 54.38
CA LEU A 10 42.17 13.20 54.59
C LEU A 10 41.40 13.17 53.26
N GLN A 11 41.78 14.02 52.30
CA GLN A 11 41.19 14.02 50.98
C GLN A 11 41.52 12.74 50.22
N GLU A 12 42.77 12.27 50.26
CA GLU A 12 43.19 11.00 49.67
C GLU A 12 42.54 9.81 50.37
N ALA A 13 42.45 9.81 51.70
CA ALA A 13 41.77 8.74 52.46
C ALA A 13 40.25 8.74 52.22
N ALA A 14 39.63 9.91 52.05
CA ALA A 14 38.22 10.03 51.70
C ALA A 14 37.95 9.59 50.26
N ILE A 15 38.84 9.92 49.32
CA ILE A 15 38.79 9.42 47.94
C ILE A 15 38.95 7.89 47.93
N GLN A 16 39.95 7.35 48.64
CA GLN A 16 40.13 5.91 48.78
C GLN A 16 38.94 5.20 49.46
N LEU A 17 38.29 5.83 50.45
CA LEU A 17 37.07 5.30 51.07
C LEU A 17 35.87 5.33 50.12
N LEU A 18 35.75 6.36 49.27
CA LEU A 18 34.73 6.45 48.23
C LEU A 18 34.99 5.44 47.11
N GLU A 19 36.25 5.21 46.73
CA GLU A 19 36.68 4.20 45.73
C GLU A 19 36.53 2.76 46.25
N GLN A 20 36.73 2.52 47.56
CA GLN A 20 36.60 1.19 48.16
C GLN A 20 35.14 0.76 48.43
N ASN A 21 34.19 1.69 48.52
CA ASN A 21 32.80 1.41 48.92
C ASN A 21 31.75 1.60 47.82
N GLN A 22 32.13 1.87 46.57
CA GLN A 22 31.18 1.95 45.47
C GLN A 22 30.87 0.54 44.95
N ASN A 23 29.66 0.04 45.19
CA ASN A 23 29.20 -1.16 44.51
C ASN A 23 28.95 -0.80 43.04
N ILE A 24 29.68 -1.41 42.10
CA ILE A 24 29.53 -1.12 40.66
C ILE A 24 28.08 -1.28 40.21
N CYS A 25 27.37 -2.29 40.73
CA CYS A 25 25.96 -2.55 40.42
C CYS A 25 25.04 -1.46 40.97
N SER A 26 25.37 -0.83 42.12
CA SER A 26 24.64 0.35 42.60
C SER A 26 24.94 1.59 41.76
N LEU A 27 26.15 1.75 41.23
CA LEU A 27 26.49 2.84 40.32
C LEU A 27 25.70 2.76 39.01
N PHE A 28 25.63 1.57 38.40
CA PHE A 28 24.75 1.32 37.25
C PHE A 28 23.27 1.58 37.58
N ARG A 29 22.84 1.32 38.81
CA ARG A 29 21.47 1.58 39.28
C ARG A 29 21.18 3.07 39.46
N GLU A 30 22.16 3.85 39.91
CA GLU A 30 22.02 5.31 40.05
C GLU A 30 21.96 6.01 38.69
N LEU A 31 22.71 5.52 37.70
CA LEU A 31 22.66 6.01 36.32
C LEU A 31 21.31 5.72 35.62
N GLY A 32 20.61 4.64 36.03
CA GLY A 32 19.32 4.24 35.49
C GLY A 32 18.10 4.84 36.19
N LYS A 33 18.27 5.66 37.23
CA LYS A 33 17.15 6.34 37.91
C LYS A 33 16.90 7.70 37.26
N PRO A 34 15.74 7.94 36.63
CA PRO A 34 15.38 9.28 36.21
C PRO A 34 15.27 10.17 37.47
N ASN A 35 16.04 11.25 37.51
CA ASN A 35 15.91 12.25 38.57
C ASN A 35 14.45 12.71 38.62
N GLN A 36 13.83 12.65 39.80
CA GLN A 36 12.46 13.12 40.06
C GLN A 36 12.22 14.60 39.69
N CYS A 37 13.27 15.35 39.33
CA CYS A 37 13.18 16.76 38.94
C CYS A 37 12.68 17.05 37.52
N ASN A 38 12.49 16.06 36.63
CA ASN A 38 12.04 16.32 35.24
C ASN A 38 10.62 15.84 34.90
N ILE A 39 9.81 15.44 35.89
CA ILE A 39 8.46 14.87 35.66
C ILE A 39 7.42 15.93 35.19
N LEU A 40 7.77 17.21 35.09
CA LEU A 40 6.83 18.27 34.70
C LEU A 40 6.98 18.84 33.28
N SER A 41 7.83 18.28 32.42
CA SER A 41 7.92 18.78 31.03
C SER A 41 8.30 17.71 30.02
N SER A 42 7.31 17.06 29.41
CA SER A 42 7.27 16.67 27.98
C SER A 42 6.11 15.72 27.70
N GLN A 43 4.92 16.27 27.53
CA GLN A 43 4.00 15.70 26.54
C GLN A 43 4.44 16.24 25.18
N ASN A 44 4.66 15.35 24.22
CA ASN A 44 5.25 15.58 22.89
C ASN A 44 6.77 15.78 22.86
N GLU A 45 7.51 14.74 22.47
CA GLU A 45 8.64 14.83 21.52
C GLU A 45 9.18 13.42 21.18
N GLU A 46 8.56 12.75 20.21
CA GLU A 46 9.09 11.54 19.55
C GLU A 46 10.18 11.83 18.50
N ALA A 47 10.83 13.01 18.57
CA ALA A 47 11.76 13.48 17.53
C ALA A 47 13.14 13.94 18.05
N LYS A 48 13.51 13.66 19.30
CA LYS A 48 14.84 14.01 19.84
C LYS A 48 15.46 12.89 20.69
N TRP A 49 15.74 11.74 20.07
CA TRP A 49 16.70 10.77 20.63
C TRP A 49 18.08 10.83 19.97
N ASP A 50 18.24 11.65 18.92
CA ASP A 50 19.48 11.64 18.13
C ASP A 50 20.54 12.67 18.55
N GLU A 51 20.24 13.74 19.31
CA GLU A 51 21.26 14.78 19.56
C GLU A 51 21.33 15.41 20.97
N SER A 52 20.40 15.17 21.90
CA SER A 52 20.40 15.86 23.20
C SER A 52 20.97 15.07 24.40
N GLY A 53 21.23 13.76 24.27
CA GLY A 53 21.74 12.90 25.36
C GLY A 53 23.28 12.73 25.41
N SER A 54 23.97 13.05 24.32
CA SER A 54 25.37 12.63 24.05
C SER A 54 26.39 13.05 25.11
N ILE A 55 26.25 14.24 25.71
CA ILE A 55 27.28 14.76 26.64
C ILE A 55 27.16 14.10 28.03
N SER A 56 25.95 13.79 28.49
CA SER A 56 25.73 13.19 29.81
C SER A 56 26.16 11.72 29.85
N SER A 57 25.86 10.97 28.79
CA SER A 57 26.19 9.54 28.70
C SER A 57 27.69 9.29 28.48
N VAL A 58 28.39 10.14 27.72
CA VAL A 58 29.85 10.05 27.54
C VAL A 58 30.61 10.31 28.86
N VAL A 59 30.16 11.30 29.63
CA VAL A 59 30.75 11.60 30.95
C VAL A 59 30.47 10.46 31.94
N ALA A 60 29.24 9.93 31.97
CA ALA A 60 28.88 8.78 32.79
C ALA A 60 29.67 7.52 32.43
N GLY A 61 29.82 7.21 31.14
CA GLY A 61 30.59 6.07 30.66
C GLY A 61 32.10 6.19 30.95
N SER A 62 32.64 7.41 30.90
CA SER A 62 34.03 7.69 31.28
C SER A 62 34.27 7.49 32.78
N LEU A 63 33.35 7.94 33.64
CA LEU A 63 33.42 7.74 35.09
C LEU A 63 33.30 6.26 35.46
N LEU A 64 32.32 5.56 34.86
CA LEU A 64 32.17 4.10 34.98
C LEU A 64 33.46 3.36 34.57
N GLY A 65 34.06 3.76 33.45
CA GLY A 65 35.28 3.16 32.95
C GLY A 65 36.47 3.35 33.89
N CYS A 66 36.59 4.52 34.52
CA CYS A 66 37.61 4.79 35.54
C CYS A 66 37.41 3.93 36.79
N GLU A 67 36.18 3.86 37.31
CA GLU A 67 35.85 3.07 38.49
C GLU A 67 36.09 1.57 38.26
N LEU A 68 35.66 1.04 37.12
CA LEU A 68 35.92 -0.35 36.72
C LEU A 68 37.42 -0.67 36.68
N ARG A 69 38.25 0.25 36.16
CA ARG A 69 39.71 0.07 36.16
C ARG A 69 40.30 0.08 37.56
N CYS A 70 39.82 0.95 38.45
CA CYS A 70 40.25 1.01 39.84
C CYS A 70 39.90 -0.28 40.59
N GLN A 71 38.66 -0.75 40.48
CA GLN A 71 38.23 -1.98 41.15
C GLN A 71 38.90 -3.24 40.61
N ALA A 72 39.14 -3.31 39.30
CA ALA A 72 39.84 -4.44 38.71
C ALA A 72 41.29 -4.53 39.23
N LYS A 73 41.96 -3.38 39.43
CA LYS A 73 43.30 -3.32 40.06
C LYS A 73 43.26 -3.77 41.51
N LEU A 74 42.25 -3.36 42.28
CA LEU A 74 42.08 -3.75 43.68
C LEU A 74 41.83 -5.27 43.83
N LEU A 75 41.01 -5.85 42.95
CA LEU A 75 40.65 -7.26 42.98
C LEU A 75 41.66 -8.17 42.28
N GLY A 76 42.63 -7.62 41.53
CA GLY A 76 43.59 -8.38 40.74
C GLY A 76 42.98 -9.13 39.55
N VAL A 77 41.83 -8.70 39.05
CA VAL A 77 41.08 -9.33 37.95
C VAL A 77 41.19 -8.46 36.68
N PRO A 78 41.15 -9.02 35.46
CA PRO A 78 41.09 -8.20 34.25
C PRO A 78 39.84 -7.30 34.23
N VAL A 79 40.02 -6.02 33.87
CA VAL A 79 38.93 -5.02 33.76
C VAL A 79 37.83 -5.50 32.80
N THR A 80 38.22 -6.21 31.75
CA THR A 80 37.30 -6.80 30.77
C THR A 80 36.36 -7.84 31.37
N VAL A 81 36.86 -8.71 32.25
CA VAL A 81 36.04 -9.73 32.92
C VAL A 81 35.11 -9.08 33.95
N LEU A 82 35.63 -8.12 34.73
CA LEU A 82 34.83 -7.41 35.73
C LEU A 82 33.70 -6.62 35.07
N SER A 83 33.99 -5.87 34.00
CA SER A 83 32.99 -5.10 33.27
C SER A 83 31.91 -5.96 32.64
N VAL A 84 32.28 -7.09 32.02
CA VAL A 84 31.31 -8.06 31.47
C VAL A 84 30.40 -8.59 32.58
N LYS A 85 30.98 -9.00 33.72
CA LYS A 85 30.21 -9.51 34.84
C LYS A 85 29.25 -8.47 35.42
N SER A 86 29.69 -7.23 35.62
CA SER A 86 28.85 -6.15 36.14
C SER A 86 27.70 -5.77 35.18
N VAL A 87 27.97 -5.71 33.88
CA VAL A 87 26.93 -5.45 32.87
C VAL A 87 25.93 -6.61 32.83
N LEU A 88 26.39 -7.85 32.90
CA LEU A 88 25.54 -9.04 32.90
C LEU A 88 24.66 -9.11 34.15
N GLU A 89 25.22 -8.88 35.33
CA GLU A 89 24.46 -8.83 36.59
C GLU A 89 23.37 -7.77 36.52
N ARG A 90 23.69 -6.56 36.04
CA ARG A 90 22.68 -5.50 35.90
C ARG A 90 21.62 -5.83 34.84
N LEU A 91 22.03 -6.43 33.73
CA LEU A 91 21.11 -6.85 32.67
C LEU A 91 20.12 -7.90 33.20
N MET A 92 20.62 -8.89 33.95
CA MET A 92 19.80 -9.90 34.61
C MET A 92 18.84 -9.28 35.62
N GLU A 93 19.31 -8.35 36.47
CA GLU A 93 18.45 -7.62 37.42
C GLU A 93 17.28 -6.92 36.71
N ILE A 94 17.51 -6.27 35.58
CA ILE A 94 16.46 -5.57 34.82
C ILE A 94 15.47 -6.58 34.22
N THR A 95 15.95 -7.72 33.72
CA THR A 95 15.11 -8.72 33.06
C THR A 95 14.36 -9.65 34.02
N GLU A 96 14.87 -9.84 35.24
CA GLU A 96 14.30 -10.71 36.29
C GLU A 96 13.62 -9.93 37.42
N GLU A 97 13.49 -8.60 37.30
CA GLU A 97 12.82 -7.75 38.29
C GLU A 97 11.42 -8.31 38.63
N LYS A 98 11.15 -8.46 39.94
CA LYS A 98 10.10 -9.28 40.56
C LYS A 98 8.83 -9.44 39.71
N LYS A 99 8.61 -10.65 39.21
CA LYS A 99 7.32 -11.11 38.70
C LYS A 99 6.28 -10.97 39.81
N GLU A 100 5.30 -10.09 39.62
CA GLU A 100 4.00 -10.25 40.29
C GLU A 100 3.31 -11.48 39.69
N GLU A 101 2.46 -12.19 40.45
CA GLU A 101 1.86 -13.48 40.04
C GLU A 101 1.06 -13.43 38.72
N GLU A 102 0.72 -12.22 38.22
CA GLU A 102 0.03 -11.98 36.95
C GLU A 102 0.96 -11.86 35.71
N ASP A 103 2.29 -11.83 35.90
CA ASP A 103 3.28 -11.47 34.86
C ASP A 103 4.14 -12.65 34.37
N GLU A 104 3.79 -13.90 34.74
CA GLU A 104 4.56 -15.10 34.37
C GLU A 104 4.58 -15.37 32.85
N ASP A 105 3.53 -14.98 32.12
CA ASP A 105 3.35 -15.22 30.68
C ASP A 105 3.78 -14.02 29.79
N ARG A 106 4.51 -13.04 30.34
CA ARG A 106 4.88 -11.84 29.61
C ARG A 106 6.15 -12.02 28.75
N GLU A 107 5.96 -12.03 27.43
CA GLU A 107 7.03 -12.17 26.44
C GLU A 107 7.92 -10.93 26.26
N MET A 108 7.41 -9.72 26.57
CA MET A 108 8.12 -8.44 26.35
C MET A 108 8.39 -7.66 27.64
N LEU A 109 9.40 -6.78 27.61
CA LEU A 109 9.77 -5.91 28.73
C LEU A 109 8.75 -4.79 28.97
N THR A 110 8.63 -4.35 30.22
CA THR A 110 7.84 -3.16 30.60
C THR A 110 8.52 -1.88 30.13
N ILE A 111 7.75 -0.77 30.07
CA ILE A 111 8.29 0.56 29.74
C ILE A 111 9.42 0.95 30.72
N SER A 112 9.25 0.69 32.02
CA SER A 112 10.29 0.95 33.04
C SER A 112 11.58 0.17 32.77
N GLN A 113 11.46 -1.13 32.46
CA GLN A 113 12.61 -1.98 32.13
C GLN A 113 13.32 -1.51 30.84
N ARG A 114 12.56 -1.08 29.82
CA ARG A 114 13.14 -0.55 28.57
C ARG A 114 13.97 0.69 28.80
N VAL A 115 13.51 1.61 29.66
CA VAL A 115 14.26 2.82 30.01
C VAL A 115 15.57 2.46 30.71
N GLN A 116 15.51 1.60 31.74
CA GLN A 116 16.71 1.15 32.46
C GLN A 116 17.69 0.41 31.54
N LEU A 117 17.18 -0.42 30.63
CA LEU A 117 17.99 -1.14 29.64
C LEU A 117 18.67 -0.18 28.65
N GLY A 118 17.97 0.86 28.20
CA GLY A 118 18.52 1.90 27.33
C GLY A 118 19.76 2.57 27.92
N PHE A 119 19.68 3.01 29.18
CA PHE A 119 20.83 3.63 29.88
C PHE A 119 22.01 2.66 30.06
N LEU A 120 21.73 1.40 30.39
CA LEU A 120 22.76 0.37 30.53
C LEU A 120 23.49 0.13 29.20
N LEU A 121 22.75 0.04 28.10
CA LEU A 121 23.31 -0.23 26.78
C LEU A 121 24.06 0.97 26.19
N GLU A 122 23.59 2.19 26.46
CA GLU A 122 24.33 3.40 26.10
C GLU A 122 25.67 3.49 26.85
N SER A 123 25.64 3.21 28.15
CA SER A 123 26.87 3.10 28.97
C SER A 123 27.78 1.98 28.48
N SER A 124 27.22 0.83 28.10
CA SER A 124 27.97 -0.31 27.56
C SER A 124 28.62 0.00 26.22
N ARG A 125 27.93 0.74 25.34
CA ARG A 125 28.49 1.22 24.06
C ARG A 125 29.70 2.12 24.27
N GLU A 126 29.68 2.96 25.30
CA GLU A 126 30.84 3.79 25.66
C GLU A 126 31.97 2.97 26.29
N LEU A 127 31.67 1.96 27.10
CA LEU A 127 32.70 1.03 27.59
C LEU A 127 33.35 0.22 26.45
N LEU A 128 32.61 -0.05 25.37
CA LEU A 128 33.16 -0.66 24.15
C LEU A 128 34.09 0.30 23.39
N SER A 129 33.72 1.58 23.27
CA SER A 129 34.56 2.59 22.61
C SER A 129 35.91 2.75 23.33
N GLN A 130 35.93 2.58 24.65
CA GLN A 130 37.12 2.62 25.50
C GLN A 130 37.89 1.29 25.58
N GLY A 131 37.43 0.24 24.90
CA GLY A 131 38.05 -1.10 24.92
C GLY A 131 38.01 -1.81 26.27
N ILE A 132 37.15 -1.35 27.20
CA ILE A 132 36.99 -1.95 28.52
C ILE A 132 36.08 -3.18 28.43
N LEU A 133 34.99 -3.10 27.66
CA LEU A 133 34.05 -4.19 27.49
C LEU A 133 34.44 -5.05 26.27
N CYS A 134 34.26 -6.36 26.36
CA CYS A 134 34.45 -7.28 25.23
C CYS A 134 33.12 -7.96 24.86
N PRO A 135 32.56 -7.69 23.67
CA PRO A 135 31.29 -8.30 23.23
C PRO A 135 31.34 -9.83 23.21
N LYS A 136 32.47 -10.39 22.78
CA LYS A 136 32.63 -11.84 22.65
C LYS A 136 32.58 -12.54 24.01
N LEU A 137 33.25 -11.98 25.00
CA LEU A 137 33.22 -12.47 26.38
C LEU A 137 31.84 -12.25 27.01
N LEU A 138 31.18 -11.13 26.71
CA LEU A 138 29.81 -10.87 27.17
C LEU A 138 28.84 -11.98 26.70
N TRP A 139 28.90 -12.36 25.42
CA TRP A 139 28.06 -13.43 24.89
C TRP A 139 28.41 -14.80 25.49
N GLN A 140 29.70 -15.09 25.67
CA GLN A 140 30.15 -16.36 26.28
C GLN A 140 29.70 -16.51 27.73
N GLU A 141 29.81 -15.46 28.54
CA GLU A 141 29.33 -15.50 29.94
C GLU A 141 27.80 -15.56 30.01
N PHE A 142 27.08 -14.88 29.12
CA PHE A 142 25.61 -14.98 29.04
C PHE A 142 25.16 -16.43 28.81
N ARG A 143 25.91 -17.19 27.99
CA ARG A 143 25.60 -18.60 27.70
C ARG A 143 25.93 -19.56 28.84
N ARG A 144 26.79 -19.16 29.79
CA ARG A 144 27.27 -20.04 30.85
C ARG A 144 26.15 -20.57 31.73
N ASP A 145 25.07 -19.79 31.87
CA ASP A 145 23.91 -20.13 32.70
C ASP A 145 22.78 -20.85 31.92
N GLN A 146 23.03 -21.27 30.67
CA GLN A 146 22.10 -21.99 29.77
C GLN A 146 20.74 -21.32 29.48
N LYS A 147 20.49 -20.11 30.01
CA LYS A 147 19.30 -19.33 29.72
C LYS A 147 19.60 -18.32 28.61
N LEU A 148 18.96 -18.49 27.47
CA LEU A 148 19.00 -17.48 26.42
C LEU A 148 18.10 -16.28 26.81
N PRO A 149 18.51 -15.04 26.47
CA PRO A 149 17.74 -13.85 26.84
C PRO A 149 16.41 -13.79 26.09
N LYS A 150 15.46 -12.96 26.54
CA LYS A 150 14.26 -12.63 25.74
C LYS A 150 14.68 -11.98 24.41
N LEU A 151 13.94 -12.22 23.33
CA LEU A 151 14.26 -11.71 22.00
C LEU A 151 14.37 -10.17 21.95
N GLU A 152 13.58 -9.45 22.76
CA GLU A 152 13.64 -8.00 22.86
C GLU A 152 15.01 -7.48 23.38
N VAL A 153 15.66 -8.21 24.30
CA VAL A 153 17.00 -7.86 24.79
C VAL A 153 18.03 -8.00 23.69
N VAL A 154 17.93 -9.06 22.87
CA VAL A 154 18.78 -9.26 21.69
C VAL A 154 18.61 -8.13 20.68
N TYR A 155 17.37 -7.70 20.45
CA TYR A 155 17.07 -6.55 19.60
C TYR A 155 17.77 -5.28 20.10
N TYR A 156 17.69 -4.97 21.40
CA TYR A 156 18.34 -3.78 21.93
C TYR A 156 19.88 -3.89 21.92
N LEU A 157 20.45 -5.06 22.21
CA LEU A 157 21.88 -5.32 22.07
C LEU A 157 22.38 -5.05 20.64
N HIS A 158 21.59 -5.46 19.64
CA HIS A 158 21.87 -5.18 18.24
C HIS A 158 21.72 -3.70 17.89
N ARG A 159 20.63 -3.06 18.32
CA ARG A 159 20.33 -1.65 18.04
C ARG A 159 21.40 -0.70 18.58
N TYR A 160 21.89 -0.94 19.79
CA TYR A 160 22.97 -0.14 20.40
C TYR A 160 24.37 -0.55 19.92
N ASN A 161 24.46 -1.49 18.97
CA ASN A 161 25.72 -2.02 18.43
C ASN A 161 26.66 -2.59 19.50
N VAL A 162 26.10 -3.16 20.56
CA VAL A 162 26.88 -3.86 21.61
C VAL A 162 27.22 -5.27 21.17
N LEU A 163 26.23 -5.99 20.63
CA LEU A 163 26.36 -7.34 20.06
C LEU A 163 25.48 -7.45 18.82
N THR A 164 26.04 -7.88 17.69
CA THR A 164 25.27 -8.03 16.46
C THR A 164 24.59 -9.39 16.39
N LEU A 165 23.34 -9.43 15.90
CA LEU A 165 22.61 -10.69 15.72
C LEU A 165 23.37 -11.65 14.78
N LYS A 166 24.05 -11.12 13.74
CA LYS A 166 24.93 -11.92 12.86
C LYS A 166 25.97 -12.70 13.66
N TYR A 167 26.65 -12.04 14.60
CA TYR A 167 27.67 -12.68 15.44
C TYR A 167 27.07 -13.74 16.37
N MET A 168 25.89 -13.47 16.93
CA MET A 168 25.21 -14.42 17.83
C MET A 168 24.81 -15.70 17.10
N VAL A 169 24.30 -15.59 15.86
CA VAL A 169 23.96 -16.75 15.02
C VAL A 169 25.22 -17.49 14.55
N GLU A 170 26.30 -16.77 14.22
CA GLU A 170 27.57 -17.38 13.80
C GLU A 170 28.27 -18.14 14.92
N SER A 171 28.22 -17.61 16.14
CA SER A 171 28.97 -18.16 17.28
C SER A 171 28.30 -19.38 17.91
N ASP A 172 27.01 -19.60 17.67
CA ASP A 172 26.23 -20.57 18.44
C ASP A 172 25.08 -21.22 17.65
N GLU A 173 25.26 -22.51 17.36
CA GLU A 173 24.26 -23.34 16.67
C GLU A 173 22.93 -23.44 17.44
N GLY A 174 22.96 -23.35 18.78
CA GLY A 174 21.77 -23.42 19.63
C GLY A 174 20.88 -22.18 19.51
N VAL A 175 21.38 -21.08 18.94
CA VAL A 175 20.56 -19.89 18.66
C VAL A 175 19.48 -20.20 17.62
N ARG A 176 19.73 -21.10 16.65
CA ARG A 176 18.70 -21.53 15.70
C ARG A 176 17.49 -22.16 16.41
N SER A 177 17.74 -23.14 17.27
CA SER A 177 16.69 -23.85 18.01
C SER A 177 15.91 -22.97 18.98
N TRP A 178 16.51 -21.87 19.43
CA TRP A 178 15.87 -20.89 20.30
C TRP A 178 15.10 -19.81 19.55
N LEU A 179 15.63 -19.33 18.43
CA LEU A 179 15.08 -18.18 17.70
C LEU A 179 13.70 -18.49 17.11
N VAL A 180 13.50 -19.70 16.57
CA VAL A 180 12.22 -20.12 15.98
C VAL A 180 11.08 -20.11 17.02
N PRO A 181 11.18 -20.79 18.18
CA PRO A 181 10.16 -20.69 19.24
C PRO A 181 9.91 -19.26 19.73
N GLN A 182 10.94 -18.43 19.85
CA GLN A 182 10.81 -17.05 20.32
C GLN A 182 10.09 -16.15 19.33
N LEU A 183 10.37 -16.30 18.03
CA LEU A 183 9.62 -15.60 16.98
C LEU A 183 8.16 -16.04 16.99
N LYS A 184 7.89 -17.34 17.14
CA LYS A 184 6.51 -17.87 17.25
C LYS A 184 5.79 -17.33 18.48
N ALA A 185 6.44 -17.31 19.65
CA ALA A 185 5.89 -16.78 20.89
C ALA A 185 5.61 -15.28 20.78
N LEU A 186 6.58 -14.50 20.28
CA LEU A 186 6.42 -13.06 20.07
C LEU A 186 5.31 -12.76 19.04
N CYS A 187 5.16 -13.57 18.00
CA CYS A 187 4.03 -13.44 17.09
C CYS A 187 2.71 -13.75 17.77
N GLY A 188 2.62 -14.87 18.51
CA GLY A 188 1.39 -15.30 19.20
C GLY A 188 0.93 -14.36 20.31
N TRP A 189 1.86 -13.68 20.97
CA TRP A 189 1.58 -12.82 22.11
C TRP A 189 0.90 -11.50 21.70
N THR A 190 -0.11 -11.09 22.47
CA THR A 190 -0.82 -9.82 22.29
C THR A 190 -0.64 -8.94 23.53
N PRO A 191 -0.17 -7.68 23.38
CA PRO A 191 -0.02 -6.78 24.51
C PRO A 191 -1.36 -6.49 25.20
N PRO A 192 -1.37 -6.27 26.52
CA PRO A 192 -2.56 -5.86 27.27
C PRO A 192 -3.19 -4.57 26.74
N LEU A 193 -4.49 -4.36 27.00
CA LEU A 193 -5.20 -3.14 26.61
C LEU A 193 -4.53 -1.91 27.24
N GLY A 194 -4.12 -0.94 26.42
CA GLY A 194 -3.47 0.31 26.86
C GLY A 194 -1.96 0.41 26.55
N GLU A 195 -1.28 -0.71 26.22
CA GLU A 195 0.14 -0.70 25.86
C GLU A 195 0.39 -0.58 24.35
N GLU A 196 -0.02 0.52 23.73
CA GLU A 196 0.18 0.72 22.28
C GLU A 196 1.66 0.82 21.90
N GLU A 197 2.49 1.43 22.76
CA GLU A 197 3.94 1.46 22.58
C GLU A 197 4.54 0.05 22.50
N THR A 198 4.09 -0.88 23.36
CA THR A 198 4.58 -2.26 23.36
C THR A 198 4.23 -2.97 22.04
N LYS A 199 3.07 -2.71 21.44
CA LYS A 199 2.73 -3.22 20.10
C LYS A 199 3.68 -2.69 19.03
N GLN A 200 4.01 -1.40 19.09
CA GLN A 200 4.97 -0.83 18.15
C GLN A 200 6.37 -1.41 18.33
N VAL A 201 6.83 -1.58 19.57
CA VAL A 201 8.13 -2.22 19.84
C VAL A 201 8.12 -3.66 19.35
N GLN A 202 7.03 -4.41 19.55
CA GLN A 202 6.87 -5.79 19.04
C GLN A 202 7.09 -5.85 17.53
N GLN A 203 6.43 -4.96 16.77
CA GLN A 203 6.58 -4.90 15.32
C GLN A 203 8.00 -4.49 14.90
N ARG A 204 8.63 -3.55 15.61
CA ARG A 204 10.02 -3.14 15.34
C ARG A 204 11.00 -4.29 15.59
N VAL A 205 10.87 -4.99 16.71
CA VAL A 205 11.69 -6.17 17.05
C VAL A 205 11.58 -7.22 15.95
N LEU A 206 10.36 -7.59 15.56
CA LEU A 206 10.12 -8.56 14.49
C LEU A 206 10.74 -8.10 13.16
N THR A 207 10.47 -6.86 12.75
CA THR A 207 10.96 -6.34 11.46
C THR A 207 12.48 -6.27 11.42
N THR A 208 13.14 -5.84 12.51
CA THR A 208 14.61 -5.77 12.57
C THR A 208 15.25 -7.16 12.59
N VAL A 209 14.73 -8.10 13.40
CA VAL A 209 15.27 -9.46 13.47
C VAL A 209 15.12 -10.16 12.12
N VAL A 210 13.93 -10.08 11.50
CA VAL A 210 13.69 -10.63 10.15
C VAL A 210 14.58 -9.93 9.11
N GLY A 211 14.71 -8.61 9.17
CA GLY A 211 15.58 -7.86 8.27
C GLY A 211 17.04 -8.32 8.33
N VAL A 212 17.58 -8.56 9.53
CA VAL A 212 18.95 -9.07 9.68
C VAL A 212 19.07 -10.52 9.21
N LEU A 213 18.08 -11.38 9.47
CA LEU A 213 18.05 -12.74 8.95
C LEU A 213 18.03 -12.75 7.42
N VAL A 214 17.19 -11.91 6.79
CA VAL A 214 17.09 -11.78 5.33
C VAL A 214 18.40 -11.24 4.74
N ALA A 215 18.99 -10.21 5.35
CA ALA A 215 20.28 -9.67 4.93
C ALA A 215 21.36 -10.75 4.94
N THR A 216 21.50 -11.46 6.06
CA THR A 216 22.51 -12.51 6.24
C THR A 216 22.25 -13.75 5.38
N ALA A 217 20.99 -14.07 5.09
CA ALA A 217 20.59 -15.19 4.26
C ALA A 217 20.80 -14.95 2.75
N PHE A 218 20.41 -13.77 2.24
CA PHE A 218 20.24 -13.54 0.80
C PHE A 218 21.18 -12.49 0.19
N GLU A 219 22.00 -11.78 0.99
CA GLU A 219 23.01 -10.88 0.44
C GLU A 219 24.18 -11.65 -0.20
N GLN A 220 24.33 -11.50 -1.51
CA GLN A 220 25.45 -12.06 -2.26
C GLN A 220 26.68 -11.15 -2.14
N ASN A 221 27.56 -11.41 -1.17
CA ASN A 221 28.96 -10.99 -1.33
C ASN A 221 29.65 -11.99 -2.28
N ARG A 222 30.18 -11.52 -3.42
CA ARG A 222 30.86 -12.38 -4.42
C ARG A 222 32.19 -12.97 -3.92
N ALA A 223 32.64 -12.62 -2.72
CA ALA A 223 33.93 -12.99 -2.13
C ALA A 223 33.78 -13.64 -0.74
N VAL A 224 32.92 -14.65 -0.60
CA VAL A 224 32.47 -15.14 0.71
C VAL A 224 33.16 -16.44 1.11
N ALA A 225 33.79 -16.42 2.28
CA ALA A 225 34.44 -17.56 2.92
C ALA A 225 33.44 -18.68 3.25
N ALA A 226 33.93 -19.92 3.46
CA ALA A 226 33.07 -21.07 3.74
C ALA A 226 32.19 -20.92 5.00
N ALA A 227 32.60 -20.09 5.97
CA ALA A 227 31.86 -19.83 7.21
C ALA A 227 30.56 -19.03 6.95
N ASP A 228 30.63 -17.96 6.18
CA ASP A 228 29.47 -17.11 5.84
C ASP A 228 28.40 -17.87 5.04
N ARG A 229 28.78 -18.90 4.25
CA ARG A 229 27.80 -19.78 3.57
C ARG A 229 26.97 -20.61 4.55
N LYS A 230 27.58 -21.08 5.63
CA LYS A 230 26.86 -21.84 6.67
C LYS A 230 25.86 -20.94 7.39
N ILE A 231 26.25 -19.71 7.71
CA ILE A 231 25.39 -18.73 8.37
C ILE A 231 24.19 -18.38 7.49
N SER A 232 24.41 -18.15 6.18
CA SER A 232 23.33 -17.90 5.22
C SER A 232 22.31 -19.04 5.21
N VAL A 233 22.77 -20.30 5.15
CA VAL A 233 21.88 -21.49 5.21
C VAL A 233 21.14 -21.58 6.53
N LEU A 234 21.78 -21.30 7.66
CA LEU A 234 21.14 -21.29 8.98
C LEU A 234 20.03 -20.23 9.03
N CYS A 235 20.29 -19.00 8.59
CA CYS A 235 19.30 -17.93 8.56
C CYS A 235 18.13 -18.25 7.60
N CYS A 236 18.41 -18.82 6.42
CA CYS A 236 17.37 -19.34 5.53
C CYS A 236 16.50 -20.38 6.23
N SER A 237 17.12 -21.35 6.91
CA SER A 237 16.38 -22.41 7.60
C SER A 237 15.49 -21.88 8.73
N VAL A 238 15.92 -20.85 9.47
CA VAL A 238 15.07 -20.18 10.48
C VAL A 238 13.87 -19.51 9.82
N LEU A 239 14.08 -18.80 8.71
CA LEU A 239 13.00 -18.15 7.97
C LEU A 239 12.01 -19.19 7.40
N ASP A 240 12.52 -20.30 6.87
CA ASP A 240 11.73 -21.42 6.36
C ASP A 240 10.92 -22.09 7.49
N ASP A 241 11.53 -22.37 8.64
CA ASP A 241 10.87 -22.99 9.80
C ASP A 241 9.71 -22.12 10.36
N VAL A 242 9.83 -20.79 10.26
CA VAL A 242 8.75 -19.86 10.64
C VAL A 242 7.71 -19.75 9.52
N LEU A 243 8.11 -19.76 8.24
CA LEU A 243 7.19 -19.78 7.11
C LEU A 243 6.34 -21.06 7.09
N PHE A 244 6.92 -22.24 7.31
CA PHE A 244 6.19 -23.50 7.38
C PHE A 244 5.20 -23.51 8.54
N TRP A 245 5.60 -22.99 9.71
CA TRP A 245 4.65 -22.79 10.81
C TRP A 245 3.50 -21.83 10.44
N LEU A 246 3.78 -20.75 9.70
CA LEU A 246 2.72 -19.89 9.20
C LEU A 246 1.77 -20.67 8.27
N LEU A 247 2.30 -21.48 7.36
CA LEU A 247 1.49 -22.22 6.40
C LEU A 247 0.65 -23.31 7.09
N ASP A 248 1.25 -24.07 8.01
CA ASP A 248 0.54 -25.06 8.83
C ASP A 248 -0.58 -24.41 9.65
N THR A 249 -0.31 -23.25 10.27
CA THR A 249 -1.34 -22.53 11.03
C THR A 249 -2.44 -22.00 10.14
N VAL A 250 -2.12 -21.44 8.96
CA VAL A 250 -3.11 -20.94 8.01
C VAL A 250 -3.99 -22.07 7.46
N ASP A 251 -3.41 -23.22 7.13
CA ASP A 251 -4.13 -24.41 6.68
C ASP A 251 -5.04 -24.98 7.77
N GLU A 252 -4.58 -25.04 9.02
CA GLU A 252 -5.41 -25.44 10.16
C GLU A 252 -6.56 -24.46 10.45
N CYS A 253 -6.33 -23.16 10.24
CA CYS A 253 -7.31 -22.13 10.53
C CYS A 253 -8.47 -22.11 9.52
N GLU A 254 -8.27 -22.61 8.29
CA GLU A 254 -9.37 -22.85 7.35
C GLU A 254 -10.37 -23.90 7.87
N ALA A 255 -9.90 -24.89 8.63
CA ALA A 255 -10.77 -25.87 9.27
C ALA A 255 -11.53 -25.31 10.48
N LYS A 256 -11.01 -24.28 11.15
CA LYS A 256 -11.51 -23.75 12.44
C LYS A 256 -12.14 -22.34 12.35
N GLN A 257 -12.14 -21.70 11.17
CA GLN A 257 -12.67 -20.34 10.89
C GLN A 257 -12.17 -19.22 11.81
N SER A 258 -11.05 -19.41 12.50
CA SER A 258 -10.37 -18.33 13.23
C SER A 258 -8.88 -18.48 13.04
N CYS A 259 -8.25 -17.44 12.50
CA CYS A 259 -6.80 -17.40 12.37
C CYS A 259 -6.18 -16.86 13.65
N GLY A 260 -5.14 -17.53 14.16
CA GLY A 260 -4.41 -17.04 15.31
C GLY A 260 -3.85 -15.64 15.04
N ALA A 261 -4.06 -14.70 15.97
CA ALA A 261 -3.58 -13.32 15.86
C ALA A 261 -2.07 -13.22 15.52
N GLY A 262 -1.28 -14.24 15.90
CA GLY A 262 0.13 -14.31 15.57
C GLY A 262 0.47 -14.60 14.12
N ALA A 263 -0.30 -15.43 13.42
CA ALA A 263 -0.10 -15.67 11.99
C ALA A 263 -0.34 -14.39 11.18
N GLN A 264 -1.40 -13.64 11.51
CA GLN A 264 -1.67 -12.34 10.90
C GLN A 264 -0.55 -11.32 11.17
N ARG A 265 -0.02 -11.30 12.40
CA ARG A 265 1.10 -10.42 12.78
C ARG A 265 2.37 -10.75 12.01
N TRP A 266 2.68 -12.04 11.81
CA TRP A 266 3.80 -12.43 10.95
C TRP A 266 3.57 -12.04 9.49
N ILE A 267 2.37 -12.19 8.95
CA ILE A 267 2.09 -11.71 7.57
C ILE A 267 2.33 -10.20 7.43
N GLN A 268 2.06 -9.41 8.48
CA GLN A 268 2.34 -7.97 8.48
C GLN A 268 3.84 -7.64 8.48
N THR A 269 4.74 -8.56 8.85
CA THR A 269 6.18 -8.32 8.76
C THR A 269 6.70 -8.42 7.32
N PHE A 270 5.98 -9.10 6.41
CA PHE A 270 6.25 -9.09 4.98
C PHE A 270 5.78 -7.76 4.37
N ASP A 271 6.53 -6.68 4.60
CA ASP A 271 6.24 -5.36 4.05
C ASP A 271 7.49 -4.65 3.55
N ALA A 272 7.29 -3.54 2.82
CA ALA A 272 8.35 -2.63 2.38
C ALA A 272 9.15 -2.04 3.57
N SER A 273 8.67 -2.16 4.82
CA SER A 273 9.45 -1.82 6.01
C SER A 273 10.68 -2.70 6.21
N LEU A 274 10.73 -3.89 5.58
CA LEU A 274 11.95 -4.70 5.48
C LEU A 274 13.01 -4.03 4.59
N CYS A 275 12.61 -3.12 3.69
CA CYS A 275 13.52 -2.23 2.96
C CYS A 275 14.05 -1.14 3.91
N GLY A 276 15.01 -1.52 4.75
CA GLY A 276 15.77 -0.60 5.61
C GLY A 276 17.25 -0.56 5.24
N VAL A 277 18.03 0.17 6.05
CA VAL A 277 19.50 0.32 5.93
C VAL A 277 20.26 -1.02 5.91
N SER A 278 19.61 -2.12 6.30
CA SER A 278 20.21 -3.44 6.44
C SER A 278 20.00 -4.42 5.28
N VAL A 279 19.07 -4.19 4.32
CA VAL A 279 18.75 -5.18 3.27
C VAL A 279 18.77 -4.53 1.89
N SER A 280 19.60 -5.05 0.98
CA SER A 280 19.57 -4.65 -0.44
C SER A 280 18.27 -5.06 -1.16
N PRO A 281 17.77 -4.28 -2.13
CA PRO A 281 16.54 -4.61 -2.86
C PRO A 281 16.66 -5.96 -3.61
N GLU A 282 17.86 -6.32 -4.07
CA GLU A 282 18.10 -7.61 -4.71
C GLU A 282 18.07 -8.77 -3.71
N ALA A 283 18.57 -8.60 -2.48
CA ALA A 283 18.44 -9.62 -1.43
C ALA A 283 16.97 -9.84 -1.07
N LEU A 284 16.20 -8.75 -0.99
CA LEU A 284 14.78 -8.82 -0.73
C LEU A 284 14.02 -9.54 -1.86
N GLN A 285 14.31 -9.23 -3.13
CA GLN A 285 13.71 -9.94 -4.26
C GLN A 285 14.02 -11.45 -4.21
N ARG A 286 15.25 -11.85 -3.86
CA ARG A 286 15.61 -13.27 -3.68
C ARG A 286 14.84 -13.92 -2.52
N PHE A 287 14.71 -13.22 -1.39
CA PHE A 287 13.94 -13.70 -0.24
C PHE A 287 12.48 -13.95 -0.59
N PHE A 288 11.81 -13.01 -1.28
CA PHE A 288 10.43 -13.18 -1.70
C PHE A 288 10.29 -14.28 -2.77
N THR A 289 11.28 -14.43 -3.66
CA THR A 289 11.30 -15.51 -4.67
C THR A 289 11.40 -16.87 -4.00
N HIS A 290 12.30 -17.00 -3.02
CA HIS A 290 12.44 -18.21 -2.20
C HIS A 290 11.18 -18.49 -1.39
N SER A 291 10.65 -17.50 -0.68
CA SER A 291 9.43 -17.62 0.14
C SER A 291 8.21 -18.01 -0.70
N LEU A 292 8.05 -17.44 -1.90
CA LEU A 292 6.99 -17.82 -2.84
C LEU A 292 7.16 -19.27 -3.29
N THR A 293 8.38 -19.69 -3.61
CA THR A 293 8.67 -21.09 -3.99
C THR A 293 8.31 -22.03 -2.85
N GLN A 294 8.81 -21.79 -1.63
CA GLN A 294 8.53 -22.61 -0.46
C GLN A 294 7.03 -22.68 -0.15
N THR A 295 6.32 -21.56 -0.31
CA THR A 295 4.86 -21.51 -0.14
C THR A 295 4.14 -22.40 -1.13
N LEU A 296 4.51 -22.33 -2.42
CA LEU A 296 3.88 -23.12 -3.49
C LEU A 296 4.25 -24.61 -3.44
N THR A 297 5.37 -24.97 -2.83
CA THR A 297 5.85 -26.37 -2.71
C THR A 297 5.60 -26.96 -1.32
N HIS A 298 4.89 -26.27 -0.43
CA HIS A 298 4.66 -26.73 0.94
C HIS A 298 3.66 -27.91 0.98
N ASN A 299 4.06 -29.07 1.50
CA ASN A 299 3.21 -30.25 1.65
C ASN A 299 2.41 -30.65 0.39
N PRO A 300 3.06 -31.05 -0.72
CA PRO A 300 2.37 -31.49 -1.93
C PRO A 300 1.72 -32.87 -1.71
N GLN A 301 0.40 -32.90 -1.55
CA GLN A 301 -0.35 -34.15 -1.25
C GLN A 301 -1.25 -34.62 -2.39
N LEU A 302 -1.59 -33.75 -3.35
CA LEU A 302 -2.63 -34.01 -4.35
C LEU A 302 -2.04 -34.11 -5.75
N THR A 303 -2.61 -34.97 -6.59
CA THR A 303 -2.24 -35.04 -8.00
C THR A 303 -2.93 -33.92 -8.80
N VAL A 304 -2.44 -33.66 -10.02
CA VAL A 304 -3.06 -32.67 -10.92
C VAL A 304 -4.52 -33.02 -11.21
N SER A 305 -4.87 -34.31 -11.26
CA SER A 305 -6.23 -34.77 -11.51
C SER A 305 -7.16 -34.44 -10.34
N ASP A 306 -6.69 -34.65 -9.11
CA ASP A 306 -7.46 -34.32 -7.90
C ASP A 306 -7.61 -32.80 -7.76
N ALA A 307 -6.55 -32.07 -8.10
CA ALA A 307 -6.57 -30.62 -8.11
C ALA A 307 -7.61 -30.03 -9.05
N VAL A 308 -7.71 -30.59 -10.26
CA VAL A 308 -8.73 -30.24 -11.23
C VAL A 308 -10.14 -30.53 -10.71
N ALA A 309 -10.35 -31.68 -10.06
CA ALA A 309 -11.66 -32.04 -9.52
C ALA A 309 -12.09 -31.11 -8.37
N LEU A 310 -11.13 -30.64 -7.57
CA LEU A 310 -11.37 -29.79 -6.39
C LEU A 310 -11.16 -28.30 -6.65
N GLN A 311 -10.87 -27.88 -7.87
CA GLN A 311 -10.49 -26.49 -8.18
C GLN A 311 -11.55 -25.46 -7.77
N SER A 312 -12.84 -25.85 -7.76
CA SER A 312 -13.94 -24.98 -7.35
C SER A 312 -13.88 -24.60 -5.86
N GLU A 313 -13.16 -25.38 -5.06
CA GLU A 313 -12.96 -25.12 -3.63
C GLU A 313 -11.76 -24.21 -3.35
N TRP A 314 -10.85 -24.06 -4.31
CA TRP A 314 -9.60 -23.30 -4.13
C TRP A 314 -9.62 -22.01 -4.94
N THR A 315 -10.59 -21.18 -4.58
CA THR A 315 -10.80 -19.86 -5.18
C THR A 315 -10.55 -18.77 -4.15
N PHE A 316 -10.27 -17.55 -4.61
CA PHE A 316 -10.09 -16.37 -3.76
C PHE A 316 -11.27 -16.16 -2.78
N ALA A 317 -12.50 -16.45 -3.21
CA ALA A 317 -13.69 -16.29 -2.38
C ALA A 317 -13.80 -17.32 -1.25
N LYS A 318 -13.21 -18.50 -1.42
CA LYS A 318 -13.24 -19.61 -0.45
C LYS A 318 -11.96 -19.73 0.36
N ALA A 319 -10.86 -19.17 -0.13
CA ALA A 319 -9.59 -19.13 0.59
C ALA A 319 -9.70 -18.29 1.86
N SER A 320 -8.96 -18.67 2.90
CA SER A 320 -8.89 -17.85 4.12
C SER A 320 -8.31 -16.46 3.85
N HIS A 321 -8.75 -15.50 4.68
CA HIS A 321 -8.24 -14.13 4.62
C HIS A 321 -6.71 -14.08 4.84
N SER A 322 -6.18 -14.93 5.72
CA SER A 322 -4.75 -14.98 6.02
C SER A 322 -3.93 -15.51 4.86
N LEU A 323 -4.36 -16.60 4.20
CA LEU A 323 -3.70 -17.13 3.01
C LEU A 323 -3.69 -16.10 1.88
N THR A 324 -4.84 -15.46 1.66
CA THR A 324 -4.99 -14.40 0.66
C THR A 324 -4.10 -13.19 0.96
N SER A 325 -4.01 -12.78 2.24
CA SER A 325 -3.14 -11.69 2.68
C SER A 325 -1.66 -12.01 2.46
N LEU A 326 -1.23 -13.24 2.79
CA LEU A 326 0.11 -13.73 2.52
C LEU A 326 0.44 -13.66 1.02
N PHE A 327 -0.43 -14.19 0.18
CA PHE A 327 -0.23 -14.16 -1.28
C PHE A 327 -0.10 -12.74 -1.84
N ARG A 328 -0.91 -11.79 -1.35
CA ARG A 328 -0.75 -10.39 -1.73
C ARG A 328 0.62 -9.86 -1.32
N LYS A 329 1.03 -10.08 -0.07
CA LYS A 329 2.34 -9.61 0.42
C LYS A 329 3.50 -10.22 -0.36
N LEU A 330 3.42 -11.50 -0.74
CA LEU A 330 4.45 -12.16 -1.56
C LEU A 330 4.47 -11.64 -3.00
N ALA A 331 3.33 -11.25 -3.56
CA ALA A 331 3.22 -10.78 -4.94
C ALA A 331 3.69 -9.33 -5.14
N VAL A 332 3.55 -8.47 -4.11
CA VAL A 332 3.76 -7.01 -4.21
C VAL A 332 5.12 -6.59 -4.76
N ILE A 333 6.19 -7.36 -4.52
CA ILE A 333 7.54 -6.99 -4.96
C ILE A 333 7.80 -7.27 -6.45
N PHE A 334 6.93 -8.04 -7.11
CA PHE A 334 7.14 -8.51 -8.47
C PHE A 334 6.22 -7.82 -9.47
N SER A 335 6.66 -7.72 -10.73
CA SER A 335 5.74 -7.48 -11.83
C SER A 335 4.92 -8.73 -12.13
N VAL A 336 3.76 -8.58 -12.78
CA VAL A 336 2.91 -9.71 -13.19
C VAL A 336 3.69 -10.69 -14.09
N GLU A 337 4.52 -10.18 -14.99
CA GLU A 337 5.37 -11.01 -15.87
C GLU A 337 6.42 -11.82 -15.08
N GLN A 338 7.03 -11.20 -14.07
CA GLN A 338 7.99 -11.87 -13.19
C GLN A 338 7.31 -12.97 -12.34
N LEU A 339 6.11 -12.70 -11.82
CA LEU A 339 5.34 -13.69 -11.06
C LEU A 339 4.97 -14.89 -11.91
N LEU A 340 4.50 -14.65 -13.14
CA LEU A 340 4.05 -15.72 -14.03
C LEU A 340 5.22 -16.55 -14.56
N SER A 341 6.33 -15.90 -14.92
CA SER A 341 7.55 -16.62 -15.32
C SER A 341 8.13 -17.44 -14.17
N HIS A 342 8.15 -16.91 -12.94
CA HIS A 342 8.57 -17.66 -11.77
C HIS A 342 7.62 -18.82 -11.44
N LEU A 343 6.30 -18.60 -11.50
CA LEU A 343 5.32 -19.65 -11.29
C LEU A 343 5.47 -20.79 -12.30
N GLN A 344 5.67 -20.45 -13.58
CA GLN A 344 5.96 -21.44 -14.63
C GLN A 344 7.21 -22.24 -14.28
N GLN A 345 8.30 -21.57 -13.87
CA GLN A 345 9.52 -22.24 -13.47
C GLN A 345 9.29 -23.22 -12.31
N VAL A 346 8.54 -22.82 -11.26
CA VAL A 346 8.23 -23.68 -10.11
C VAL A 346 7.42 -24.91 -10.54
N LEU A 347 6.39 -24.72 -11.37
CA LEU A 347 5.56 -25.81 -11.90
C LEU A 347 6.33 -26.81 -12.77
N GLU A 348 7.38 -26.37 -13.46
CA GLU A 348 8.23 -27.23 -14.29
C GLU A 348 9.31 -27.97 -13.49
N THR A 349 9.70 -27.45 -12.31
CA THR A 349 10.90 -27.91 -11.59
C THR A 349 10.61 -28.60 -10.26
N HIS A 350 9.46 -28.37 -9.64
CA HIS A 350 9.13 -28.86 -8.30
C HIS A 350 7.78 -29.59 -8.26
N GLU A 351 7.62 -30.47 -7.28
CA GLU A 351 6.29 -30.95 -6.89
C GLU A 351 5.58 -29.84 -6.11
N VAL A 352 4.38 -29.47 -6.57
CA VAL A 352 3.66 -28.31 -6.07
C VAL A 352 2.45 -28.69 -5.24
N ASN A 353 2.13 -27.84 -4.26
CA ASN A 353 0.85 -27.87 -3.58
C ASN A 353 -0.19 -27.17 -4.45
N TRP A 354 -1.01 -27.96 -5.14
CA TRP A 354 -2.03 -27.46 -6.07
C TRP A 354 -3.07 -26.57 -5.41
N LYS A 355 -3.38 -26.76 -4.12
CA LYS A 355 -4.27 -25.84 -3.37
C LYS A 355 -3.63 -24.46 -3.29
N HIS A 356 -2.38 -24.37 -2.88
CA HIS A 356 -1.66 -23.09 -2.82
C HIS A 356 -1.51 -22.46 -4.20
N VAL A 357 -1.14 -23.24 -5.22
CA VAL A 357 -1.02 -22.75 -6.60
C VAL A 357 -2.35 -22.17 -7.11
N LEU A 358 -3.45 -22.89 -6.95
CA LEU A 358 -4.76 -22.45 -7.47
C LEU A 358 -5.34 -21.29 -6.66
N CYS A 359 -5.20 -21.28 -5.33
CA CYS A 359 -5.58 -20.12 -4.52
C CYS A 359 -4.70 -18.89 -4.82
N PHE A 360 -3.40 -19.08 -5.08
CA PHE A 360 -2.48 -18.01 -5.47
C PHE A 360 -2.86 -17.42 -6.83
N LEU A 361 -3.06 -18.28 -7.84
CA LEU A 361 -3.54 -17.87 -9.16
C LEU A 361 -4.88 -17.14 -9.09
N SER A 362 -5.84 -17.67 -8.32
CA SER A 362 -7.12 -17.02 -8.11
C SER A 362 -6.97 -15.65 -7.46
N THR A 363 -6.06 -15.51 -6.50
CA THR A 363 -5.73 -14.22 -5.87
C THR A 363 -5.10 -13.25 -6.87
N LEU A 364 -4.17 -13.71 -7.70
CA LEU A 364 -3.54 -12.88 -8.74
C LEU A 364 -4.56 -12.41 -9.78
N LEU A 365 -5.47 -13.27 -10.22
CA LEU A 365 -6.51 -12.94 -11.19
C LEU A 365 -7.43 -11.82 -10.68
N VAL A 366 -7.78 -11.84 -9.38
CA VAL A 366 -8.60 -10.79 -8.76
C VAL A 366 -7.82 -9.49 -8.58
N TYR A 367 -6.53 -9.56 -8.22
CA TYR A 367 -5.73 -8.39 -7.87
C TYR A 367 -5.10 -7.68 -9.07
N TYR A 368 -4.76 -8.40 -10.13
CA TYR A 368 -4.11 -7.85 -11.31
C TYR A 368 -5.06 -7.87 -12.50
N GLN A 369 -5.58 -6.70 -12.86
CA GLN A 369 -6.42 -6.52 -14.05
C GLN A 369 -5.70 -6.94 -15.35
N SER A 370 -4.36 -6.85 -15.38
CA SER A 370 -3.50 -7.30 -16.50
C SER A 370 -3.48 -8.82 -16.70
N SER A 371 -4.00 -9.59 -15.75
CA SER A 371 -4.03 -11.06 -15.83
C SER A 371 -4.99 -11.58 -16.91
N HIS A 372 -5.98 -10.76 -17.31
CA HIS A 372 -6.88 -11.07 -18.43
C HIS A 372 -6.15 -11.03 -19.78
N ASP A 373 -5.25 -10.06 -19.98
CA ASP A 373 -4.42 -10.01 -21.19
C ASP A 373 -3.47 -11.20 -21.25
N TRP A 374 -2.89 -11.59 -20.11
CA TRP A 374 -2.11 -12.82 -20.02
C TRP A 374 -2.95 -14.06 -20.34
N PHE A 375 -4.16 -14.19 -19.78
CA PHE A 375 -5.02 -15.34 -20.04
C PHE A 375 -5.39 -15.42 -21.52
N LYS A 376 -5.75 -14.28 -22.12
CA LYS A 376 -6.00 -14.15 -23.56
C LYS A 376 -4.76 -14.53 -24.40
N MET A 377 -3.57 -14.07 -24.01
CA MET A 377 -2.32 -14.40 -24.71
C MET A 377 -1.93 -15.87 -24.54
N SER A 378 -2.19 -16.47 -23.38
CA SER A 378 -1.79 -17.84 -23.04
C SER A 378 -2.75 -18.88 -23.59
N PHE A 379 -4.05 -18.58 -23.61
CA PHE A 379 -5.10 -19.46 -24.13
C PHE A 379 -5.20 -19.39 -25.66
N GLY A 380 -5.17 -18.18 -26.24
CA GLY A 380 -5.30 -17.97 -27.69
C GLY A 380 -3.97 -17.83 -28.46
N GLY A 381 -2.84 -17.69 -27.77
CA GLY A 381 -1.54 -17.44 -28.38
C GLY A 381 -1.00 -18.64 -29.17
N SER A 382 -0.25 -18.35 -30.22
CA SER A 382 0.43 -19.34 -31.07
C SER A 382 1.53 -20.15 -30.36
N SER A 383 1.89 -19.81 -29.13
CA SER A 383 2.83 -20.53 -28.25
C SER A 383 2.15 -21.53 -27.31
N SER A 384 0.81 -21.65 -27.32
CA SER A 384 0.09 -22.58 -26.46
C SER A 384 0.45 -24.04 -26.82
N TYR A 385 1.16 -24.72 -25.92
CA TYR A 385 1.64 -26.10 -26.09
C TYR A 385 0.51 -27.15 -26.22
N GLN A 386 -0.75 -26.73 -26.07
CA GLN A 386 -1.92 -27.60 -25.96
C GLN A 386 -2.39 -28.20 -27.31
N SER A 387 -1.92 -27.66 -28.43
CA SER A 387 -2.43 -28.00 -29.78
C SER A 387 -1.52 -28.92 -30.61
N ASN A 388 -0.40 -29.39 -30.05
CA ASN A 388 0.58 -30.19 -30.81
C ASN A 388 0.13 -31.65 -31.06
N SER A 389 -0.82 -32.18 -30.29
CA SER A 389 -1.34 -33.55 -30.47
C SER A 389 -2.87 -33.64 -30.40
N LYS A 390 -3.46 -34.57 -31.18
CA LYS A 390 -4.92 -34.82 -31.15
C LYS A 390 -5.41 -35.22 -29.74
N LYS A 391 -4.60 -35.98 -29.00
CA LYS A 391 -4.95 -36.44 -27.64
C LYS A 391 -5.01 -35.26 -26.66
N SER A 392 -4.02 -34.38 -26.70
CA SER A 392 -3.96 -33.17 -25.86
C SER A 392 -5.12 -32.23 -26.15
N LEU A 393 -5.46 -32.03 -27.42
CA LEU A 393 -6.59 -31.19 -27.83
C LEU A 393 -7.94 -31.78 -27.37
N VAL A 394 -8.15 -33.09 -27.53
CA VAL A 394 -9.38 -33.76 -27.08
C VAL A 394 -9.50 -33.69 -25.56
N PHE A 395 -8.40 -33.90 -24.83
CA PHE A 395 -8.37 -33.78 -23.38
C PHE A 395 -8.70 -32.35 -22.93
N LEU A 396 -8.04 -31.34 -23.53
CA LEU A 396 -8.30 -29.93 -23.22
C LEU A 396 -9.76 -29.56 -23.45
N LEU A 397 -10.32 -29.88 -24.62
CA LEU A 397 -11.70 -29.49 -24.93
C LEU A 397 -12.71 -30.23 -24.06
N LYS A 398 -12.45 -31.49 -23.74
CA LYS A 398 -13.27 -32.23 -22.76
C LYS A 398 -13.20 -31.57 -21.39
N PHE A 399 -12.00 -31.27 -20.92
CA PHE A 399 -11.78 -30.59 -19.64
C PHE A 399 -12.50 -29.23 -19.60
N LEU A 400 -12.31 -28.38 -20.61
CA LEU A 400 -13.00 -27.10 -20.69
C LEU A 400 -14.53 -27.26 -20.71
N SER A 401 -15.05 -28.27 -21.41
CA SER A 401 -16.49 -28.60 -21.42
C SER A 401 -16.99 -28.95 -20.02
N ASP A 402 -16.24 -29.74 -19.25
CA ASP A 402 -16.58 -30.12 -17.88
C ASP A 402 -16.57 -28.90 -16.93
N LEU A 403 -15.78 -27.87 -17.25
CA LEU A 403 -15.69 -26.62 -16.47
C LEU A 403 -16.77 -25.57 -16.79
N VAL A 404 -17.42 -25.63 -17.96
CA VAL A 404 -18.43 -24.64 -18.38
C VAL A 404 -19.48 -24.33 -17.32
N PRO A 405 -20.01 -25.28 -16.52
CA PRO A 405 -21.01 -24.97 -15.50
C PRO A 405 -20.51 -24.01 -14.41
N PHE A 406 -19.22 -24.05 -14.11
CA PHE A 406 -18.57 -23.34 -12.99
C PHE A 406 -17.80 -22.08 -13.42
N GLU A 407 -17.55 -21.92 -14.72
CA GLU A 407 -16.80 -20.78 -15.27
C GLU A 407 -17.60 -19.47 -15.24
N PRO A 408 -17.00 -18.36 -14.75
CA PRO A 408 -17.59 -17.04 -14.86
C PRO A 408 -17.86 -16.62 -16.32
N PRO A 409 -18.92 -15.83 -16.57
CA PRO A 409 -19.27 -15.36 -17.91
C PRO A 409 -18.12 -14.67 -18.67
N GLN A 410 -17.25 -13.95 -17.96
CA GLN A 410 -16.15 -13.20 -18.55
C GLN A 410 -15.12 -14.13 -19.23
N TYR A 411 -14.79 -15.26 -18.60
CA TYR A 411 -13.84 -16.23 -19.15
C TYR A 411 -14.45 -17.03 -20.30
N LEU A 412 -15.74 -17.38 -20.21
CA LEU A 412 -16.48 -17.99 -21.33
C LEU A 412 -16.48 -17.09 -22.58
N LYS A 413 -16.66 -15.78 -22.41
CA LYS A 413 -16.55 -14.80 -23.51
C LYS A 413 -15.15 -14.81 -24.12
N ILE A 414 -14.09 -14.85 -23.29
CA ILE A 414 -12.70 -14.94 -23.78
C ILE A 414 -12.46 -16.24 -24.55
N HIS A 415 -12.93 -17.39 -24.06
CA HIS A 415 -12.78 -18.68 -24.76
C HIS A 415 -13.41 -18.68 -26.15
N ILE A 416 -14.55 -17.98 -26.31
CA ILE A 416 -15.26 -17.85 -27.59
C ILE A 416 -14.56 -16.85 -28.52
N LEU A 417 -14.06 -15.73 -28.00
CA LEU A 417 -13.46 -14.65 -28.78
C LEU A 417 -11.99 -14.92 -29.15
N HIS A 418 -11.28 -15.65 -28.31
CA HIS A 418 -9.85 -15.95 -28.44
C HIS A 418 -9.58 -17.46 -28.25
N PRO A 419 -10.19 -18.34 -29.07
CA PRO A 419 -10.00 -19.78 -28.93
C PRO A 419 -8.55 -20.20 -29.24
N PRO A 420 -8.07 -21.32 -28.68
CA PRO A 420 -6.75 -21.86 -28.99
C PRO A 420 -6.64 -22.19 -30.48
N TYR A 421 -5.43 -22.16 -31.02
CA TYR A 421 -5.21 -22.55 -32.41
C TYR A 421 -5.53 -24.04 -32.59
N VAL A 422 -6.56 -24.35 -33.38
CA VAL A 422 -6.96 -25.72 -33.69
C VAL A 422 -6.78 -26.00 -35.19
N PRO A 423 -5.98 -27.03 -35.56
CA PRO A 423 -5.83 -27.44 -36.96
C PRO A 423 -7.19 -27.73 -37.60
N ALA A 424 -7.35 -27.38 -38.90
CA ALA A 424 -8.62 -27.46 -39.61
C ALA A 424 -9.35 -28.82 -39.46
N LYS A 425 -8.58 -29.92 -39.41
CA LYS A 425 -9.05 -31.30 -39.21
C LYS A 425 -9.76 -31.58 -37.88
N HIS A 426 -9.59 -30.73 -36.86
CA HIS A 426 -10.19 -30.90 -35.54
C HIS A 426 -11.11 -29.73 -35.15
N ARG A 427 -11.44 -28.84 -36.08
CA ARG A 427 -12.29 -27.67 -35.82
C ARG A 427 -13.68 -28.05 -35.31
N SER A 428 -14.20 -29.22 -35.65
CA SER A 428 -15.51 -29.69 -35.16
C SER A 428 -15.57 -29.76 -33.64
N LEU A 429 -14.51 -30.27 -32.98
CA LEU A 429 -14.44 -30.37 -31.52
C LEU A 429 -14.44 -28.99 -30.85
N LEU A 430 -13.74 -28.03 -31.44
CA LEU A 430 -13.75 -26.65 -30.96
C LEU A 430 -15.15 -26.04 -31.11
N MET A 431 -15.84 -26.31 -32.22
CA MET A 431 -17.20 -25.79 -32.45
C MET A 431 -18.23 -26.39 -31.48
N GLU A 432 -18.09 -27.67 -31.12
CA GLU A 432 -18.91 -28.30 -30.06
C GLU A 432 -18.73 -27.58 -28.72
N TYR A 433 -17.48 -27.33 -28.31
CA TYR A 433 -17.18 -26.58 -27.09
C TYR A 433 -17.71 -25.13 -27.14
N VAL A 434 -17.47 -24.41 -28.25
CA VAL A 434 -17.95 -23.02 -28.44
C VAL A 434 -19.48 -22.96 -28.39
N SER A 435 -20.17 -23.96 -28.94
CA SER A 435 -21.62 -24.05 -28.83
C SER A 435 -22.05 -24.20 -27.36
N LEU A 436 -21.41 -25.09 -26.61
CA LEU A 436 -21.69 -25.30 -25.18
C LEU A 436 -21.47 -24.01 -24.36
N ALA A 437 -20.35 -23.32 -24.57
CA ALA A 437 -20.05 -22.06 -23.89
C ALA A 437 -21.06 -20.95 -24.23
N LYS A 438 -21.49 -20.85 -25.50
CA LYS A 438 -22.54 -19.90 -25.93
C LYS A 438 -23.90 -20.22 -25.31
N THR A 439 -24.28 -21.49 -25.24
CA THR A 439 -25.50 -21.92 -24.56
C THR A 439 -25.47 -21.53 -23.09
N ARG A 440 -24.34 -21.74 -22.40
CA ARG A 440 -24.19 -21.32 -21.00
C ARG A 440 -24.31 -19.82 -20.82
N LEU A 441 -23.72 -19.01 -21.69
CA LEU A 441 -23.87 -17.55 -21.66
C LEU A 441 -25.33 -17.12 -21.87
N ALA A 442 -26.04 -17.78 -22.79
CA ALA A 442 -27.47 -17.53 -23.00
C ALA A 442 -28.31 -17.86 -21.76
N ASP A 443 -28.02 -18.97 -21.06
CA ASP A 443 -28.67 -19.34 -19.79
C ASP A 443 -28.44 -18.29 -18.70
N LEU A 444 -27.23 -17.70 -18.67
CA LEU A 444 -26.86 -16.63 -17.75
C LEU A 444 -27.40 -15.25 -18.18
N LYS A 445 -28.12 -15.17 -19.31
CA LYS A 445 -28.63 -13.94 -19.94
C LYS A 445 -27.54 -12.91 -20.27
N GLU A 446 -26.31 -13.37 -20.48
CA GLU A 446 -25.20 -12.52 -20.91
C GLU A 446 -24.91 -12.75 -22.40
N SER A 447 -24.73 -11.67 -23.16
CA SER A 447 -24.38 -11.79 -24.57
C SER A 447 -22.86 -11.66 -24.79
N VAL A 448 -22.33 -12.40 -25.77
CA VAL A 448 -20.92 -12.26 -26.21
C VAL A 448 -20.71 -10.89 -26.87
N GLU A 449 -21.79 -10.30 -27.37
CA GLU A 449 -21.86 -9.00 -28.02
C GLU A 449 -21.88 -7.82 -27.03
N GLU A 450 -22.09 -8.03 -25.74
CA GLU A 450 -22.00 -6.95 -24.73
C GLU A 450 -20.55 -6.57 -24.41
N MET A 451 -19.59 -7.45 -24.70
CA MET A 451 -18.19 -7.16 -24.40
C MET A 451 -17.65 -6.07 -25.35
N GLY A 452 -17.16 -4.95 -24.85
CA GLY A 452 -16.58 -3.88 -25.68
C GLY A 452 -15.38 -4.34 -26.53
N LEU A 453 -15.00 -3.58 -27.54
CA LEU A 453 -13.74 -3.78 -28.29
C LEU A 453 -12.51 -3.49 -27.42
N TYR A 454 -12.66 -2.62 -26.43
CA TYR A 454 -11.62 -2.14 -25.53
C TYR A 454 -12.06 -2.14 -24.06
N GLU A 455 -13.00 -3.01 -23.70
CA GLU A 455 -13.55 -3.07 -22.34
C GLU A 455 -12.47 -3.40 -21.32
N ASP A 456 -12.29 -2.50 -20.34
CA ASP A 456 -11.55 -2.76 -19.12
C ASP A 456 -12.52 -3.36 -18.11
N VAL A 457 -12.33 -4.62 -17.73
CA VAL A 457 -13.22 -5.34 -16.81
C VAL A 457 -12.92 -4.90 -15.38
N SER A 458 -13.25 -3.65 -15.03
CA SER A 458 -13.40 -3.21 -13.64
C SER A 458 -14.74 -3.74 -13.10
N GLY A 459 -14.82 -5.05 -12.90
CA GLY A 459 -15.99 -5.74 -12.33
C GLY A 459 -15.69 -6.28 -10.94
N GLY A 460 -15.25 -5.41 -10.04
CA GLY A 460 -14.81 -5.78 -8.69
C GLY A 460 -15.46 -4.98 -7.57
N SER A 461 -16.62 -4.36 -7.77
CA SER A 461 -17.54 -3.92 -6.71
C SER A 461 -18.68 -3.09 -7.29
N ALA A 462 -19.85 -3.23 -6.68
CA ALA A 462 -21.00 -2.32 -6.71
C ALA A 462 -21.99 -2.48 -7.88
N GLU A 463 -23.20 -2.85 -7.44
CA GLU A 463 -24.49 -2.43 -7.97
C GLU A 463 -24.85 -2.82 -9.40
N VAL A 464 -25.91 -3.63 -9.47
CA VAL A 464 -26.80 -3.75 -10.62
C VAL A 464 -27.39 -2.37 -10.90
N THR A 465 -26.65 -1.51 -11.58
CA THR A 465 -27.20 -0.32 -12.22
C THR A 465 -27.31 -0.65 -13.69
N THR A 466 -28.54 -0.90 -14.11
CA THR A 466 -28.99 -0.95 -15.50
C THR A 466 -28.44 0.23 -16.30
N THR A 467 -27.25 0.09 -16.87
CA THR A 467 -26.69 1.06 -17.80
C THR A 467 -26.95 0.56 -19.21
N LEU A 468 -27.66 1.38 -19.99
CA LEU A 468 -28.06 1.06 -21.36
C LEU A 468 -26.84 0.71 -22.23
N PRO A 469 -26.96 -0.21 -23.21
CA PRO A 469 -25.88 -0.65 -24.11
C PRO A 469 -25.28 0.44 -25.03
N GLN A 470 -25.63 1.72 -24.83
CA GLN A 470 -25.07 2.88 -25.52
C GLN A 470 -23.77 3.41 -24.90
N SER A 471 -23.50 3.16 -23.61
CA SER A 471 -22.29 3.68 -22.92
C SER A 471 -21.00 2.96 -23.39
N GLN A 472 -21.01 1.63 -23.51
CA GLN A 472 -19.82 0.85 -23.86
C GLN A 472 -19.29 1.14 -25.27
N SER A 473 -20.19 1.17 -26.27
CA SER A 473 -19.82 1.45 -27.66
C SER A 473 -19.24 2.87 -27.86
N ALA A 474 -19.60 3.82 -26.99
CA ALA A 474 -19.05 5.18 -27.03
C ALA A 474 -17.60 5.22 -26.50
N GLN A 475 -17.31 4.48 -25.42
CA GLN A 475 -15.96 4.34 -24.86
C GLN A 475 -15.02 3.63 -25.85
N ASP A 476 -15.51 2.57 -26.52
CA ASP A 476 -14.73 1.88 -27.54
C ASP A 476 -14.36 2.79 -28.72
N VAL A 477 -15.28 3.67 -29.12
CA VAL A 477 -15.04 4.66 -30.16
C VAL A 477 -14.02 5.70 -29.72
N GLU A 478 -14.09 6.16 -28.46
CA GLU A 478 -13.14 7.12 -27.90
C GLU A 478 -11.72 6.56 -27.84
N LYS A 479 -11.55 5.33 -27.31
CA LYS A 479 -10.26 4.62 -27.30
C LYS A 479 -9.74 4.33 -28.72
N ALA A 480 -10.60 3.95 -29.65
CA ALA A 480 -10.20 3.73 -31.04
C ALA A 480 -9.68 5.01 -31.71
N VAL A 481 -10.34 6.15 -31.46
CA VAL A 481 -9.96 7.45 -32.01
C VAL A 481 -8.66 7.96 -31.38
N SER A 482 -8.46 7.80 -30.07
CA SER A 482 -7.21 8.22 -29.40
C SER A 482 -6.00 7.38 -29.84
N LEU A 483 -6.19 6.06 -30.04
CA LEU A 483 -5.16 5.20 -30.62
C LEU A 483 -4.84 5.58 -32.08
N PHE A 484 -5.84 5.98 -32.86
CA PHE A 484 -5.62 6.47 -34.22
C PHE A 484 -4.89 7.82 -34.23
N GLU A 485 -5.20 8.73 -33.30
CA GLU A 485 -4.53 10.02 -33.18
C GLU A 485 -3.04 9.89 -32.86
N SER A 486 -2.70 8.96 -31.95
CA SER A 486 -1.30 8.71 -31.56
C SER A 486 -0.51 7.92 -32.60
N THR A 487 -1.14 6.98 -33.32
CA THR A 487 -0.42 6.05 -34.24
C THR A 487 -0.59 6.37 -35.72
N GLY A 488 -1.61 7.15 -36.09
CA GLY A 488 -1.98 7.43 -37.49
C GLY A 488 -2.48 6.21 -38.29
N ARG A 489 -2.71 5.06 -37.63
CA ARG A 489 -3.12 3.80 -38.28
C ARG A 489 -4.36 3.22 -37.61
N ILE A 490 -5.20 2.54 -38.38
CA ILE A 490 -6.36 1.81 -37.84
C ILE A 490 -5.81 0.66 -36.97
N SER A 491 -6.20 0.62 -35.70
CA SER A 491 -5.78 -0.43 -34.78
C SER A 491 -6.18 -1.82 -35.27
N ALA A 492 -5.30 -2.81 -35.05
CA ALA A 492 -5.57 -4.22 -35.35
C ALA A 492 -6.88 -4.69 -34.70
N THR A 493 -7.18 -4.23 -33.48
CA THR A 493 -8.42 -4.55 -32.76
C THR A 493 -9.67 -4.16 -33.53
N VAL A 494 -9.70 -2.98 -34.16
CA VAL A 494 -10.85 -2.50 -34.96
C VAL A 494 -10.94 -3.27 -36.28
N MET A 495 -9.79 -3.57 -36.90
CA MET A 495 -9.73 -4.35 -38.13
C MET A 495 -10.22 -5.79 -37.91
N GLU A 496 -9.77 -6.44 -36.85
CA GLU A 496 -10.21 -7.77 -36.42
C GLU A 496 -11.69 -7.76 -36.08
N ALA A 497 -12.18 -6.76 -35.34
CA ALA A 497 -13.59 -6.62 -35.03
C ALA A 497 -14.47 -6.49 -36.29
N SER A 498 -13.99 -5.78 -37.32
CA SER A 498 -14.71 -5.65 -38.60
C SER A 498 -14.89 -6.97 -39.36
N ILE A 499 -14.05 -7.98 -39.06
CA ILE A 499 -14.05 -9.29 -39.70
C ILE A 499 -14.72 -10.34 -38.79
N PHE A 500 -14.25 -10.46 -37.55
CA PHE A 500 -14.60 -11.53 -36.62
C PHE A 500 -15.76 -11.17 -35.67
N ARG A 501 -16.02 -9.88 -35.44
CA ARG A 501 -17.16 -9.38 -34.61
C ARG A 501 -18.09 -8.48 -35.43
N ARG A 502 -18.33 -8.84 -36.70
CA ARG A 502 -19.09 -8.05 -37.67
C ARG A 502 -20.47 -7.56 -37.17
N PRO A 503 -21.29 -8.38 -36.46
CA PRO A 503 -22.56 -7.89 -35.92
C PRO A 503 -22.39 -6.73 -34.94
N TYR A 504 -21.45 -6.83 -33.99
CA TYR A 504 -21.13 -5.75 -33.04
C TYR A 504 -20.63 -4.50 -33.76
N PHE A 505 -19.67 -4.69 -34.69
CA PHE A 505 -19.08 -3.60 -35.45
C PHE A 505 -20.15 -2.79 -36.21
N LEU A 506 -21.08 -3.46 -36.89
CA LEU A 506 -22.10 -2.80 -37.69
C LEU A 506 -23.27 -2.22 -36.87
N THR A 507 -23.67 -2.85 -35.77
CA THR A 507 -24.89 -2.49 -35.02
C THR A 507 -24.65 -1.64 -33.78
N ARG A 508 -23.42 -1.63 -33.25
CA ARG A 508 -23.05 -0.87 -32.04
C ARG A 508 -21.93 0.13 -32.31
N PHE A 509 -20.78 -0.35 -32.76
CA PHE A 509 -19.59 0.50 -32.96
C PHE A 509 -19.78 1.55 -34.05
N LEU A 510 -20.24 1.16 -35.25
CA LEU A 510 -20.47 2.10 -36.35
C LEU A 510 -21.54 3.15 -36.04
N PRO A 511 -22.73 2.81 -35.48
CA PRO A 511 -23.70 3.81 -35.06
C PRO A 511 -23.17 4.78 -34.00
N ALA A 512 -22.37 4.30 -33.04
CA ALA A 512 -21.73 5.16 -32.05
C ALA A 512 -20.66 6.08 -32.67
N LEU A 513 -19.86 5.57 -33.62
CA LEU A 513 -18.84 6.32 -34.35
C LEU A 513 -19.46 7.36 -35.28
N LEU A 514 -20.55 7.01 -35.96
CA LEU A 514 -21.32 7.86 -36.89
C LEU A 514 -22.46 8.61 -36.19
N LYS A 515 -22.36 8.87 -34.89
CA LYS A 515 -23.30 9.73 -34.18
C LYS A 515 -23.27 11.15 -34.77
N ALA A 516 -24.43 11.64 -35.19
CA ALA A 516 -24.57 12.96 -35.81
C ALA A 516 -23.98 14.06 -34.90
N ARG A 517 -23.17 14.94 -35.51
CA ARG A 517 -22.45 16.01 -34.81
C ARG A 517 -22.16 17.19 -35.73
N VAL A 518 -21.85 18.35 -35.16
CA VAL A 518 -21.36 19.49 -35.93
C VAL A 518 -19.92 19.21 -36.37
N LEU A 519 -19.67 19.22 -37.67
CA LEU A 519 -18.34 18.94 -38.21
C LEU A 519 -17.43 20.16 -38.04
N PRO A 520 -16.23 20.00 -37.46
CA PRO A 520 -15.27 21.10 -37.31
C PRO A 520 -14.74 21.57 -38.67
N VAL A 521 -14.31 22.84 -38.74
CA VAL A 521 -13.77 23.45 -39.97
C VAL A 521 -12.44 22.82 -40.39
N LYS A 522 -11.64 22.37 -39.42
CA LYS A 522 -10.48 21.51 -39.62
C LYS A 522 -10.85 20.07 -39.25
N PRO A 523 -10.44 19.05 -40.03
CA PRO A 523 -10.77 17.66 -39.72
C PRO A 523 -10.15 17.28 -38.38
N ASP A 524 -10.96 16.76 -37.47
CA ASP A 524 -10.53 16.24 -36.18
C ASP A 524 -10.11 14.76 -36.29
N ALA A 525 -9.47 14.23 -35.25
CA ALA A 525 -8.99 12.84 -35.21
C ALA A 525 -10.11 11.83 -35.55
N ARG A 526 -11.35 12.09 -35.10
CA ARG A 526 -12.52 11.26 -35.39
C ARG A 526 -12.95 11.30 -36.86
N MET A 527 -12.88 12.45 -37.53
CA MET A 527 -13.17 12.55 -38.97
C MET A 527 -12.11 11.83 -39.80
N SER A 528 -10.84 12.05 -39.49
CA SER A 528 -9.72 11.36 -40.13
C SER A 528 -9.80 9.84 -39.97
N PHE A 529 -10.22 9.37 -38.79
CA PHE A 529 -10.45 7.95 -38.54
C PHE A 529 -11.62 7.36 -39.35
N ILE A 530 -12.75 8.08 -39.46
CA ILE A 530 -13.90 7.67 -40.28
C ILE A 530 -13.50 7.57 -41.76
N GLU A 531 -12.71 8.52 -42.26
CA GLU A 531 -12.22 8.50 -43.64
C GLU A 531 -11.25 7.35 -43.90
N ALA A 532 -10.36 7.05 -42.96
CA ALA A 532 -9.47 5.88 -43.03
C ALA A 532 -10.28 4.57 -43.09
N LEU A 533 -11.30 4.41 -42.24
CA LEU A 533 -12.18 3.23 -42.24
C LEU A 533 -13.01 3.11 -43.53
N LYS A 534 -13.44 4.23 -44.11
CA LYS A 534 -14.12 4.26 -45.41
C LYS A 534 -13.17 3.83 -46.53
N LYS A 535 -11.94 4.35 -46.56
CA LYS A 535 -10.92 3.98 -47.55
C LYS A 535 -10.53 2.50 -47.47
N ALA A 536 -10.66 1.89 -46.29
CA ALA A 536 -10.45 0.47 -46.05
C ALA A 536 -11.70 -0.41 -46.32
N ASP A 537 -12.76 0.15 -46.94
CA ASP A 537 -14.03 -0.52 -47.24
C ASP A 537 -14.72 -1.15 -46.01
N LYS A 538 -14.51 -0.57 -44.81
CA LYS A 538 -15.14 -1.06 -43.57
C LYS A 538 -16.46 -0.38 -43.26
N ILE A 539 -16.74 0.78 -43.86
CA ILE A 539 -18.01 1.51 -43.67
C ILE A 539 -18.86 1.39 -44.95
N PRO A 540 -20.09 0.85 -44.88
CA PRO A 540 -21.00 0.83 -46.02
C PRO A 540 -21.28 2.25 -46.55
N SER A 541 -21.21 2.45 -47.87
CA SER A 541 -21.36 3.78 -48.49
C SER A 541 -22.68 4.45 -48.14
N ALA A 542 -23.77 3.69 -48.00
CA ALA A 542 -25.08 4.19 -47.59
C ALA A 542 -25.08 4.77 -46.16
N GLN A 543 -24.38 4.13 -45.21
CA GLN A 543 -24.27 4.60 -43.84
C GLN A 543 -23.41 5.87 -43.75
N TYR A 544 -22.33 5.94 -44.52
CA TYR A 544 -21.50 7.15 -44.60
C TYR A 544 -22.27 8.35 -45.18
N SER A 545 -23.01 8.15 -46.28
CA SER A 545 -23.81 9.24 -46.88
C SER A 545 -24.89 9.75 -45.92
N SER A 546 -25.59 8.83 -45.23
CA SER A 546 -26.59 9.18 -44.21
C SER A 546 -26.00 9.96 -43.03
N TYR A 547 -24.77 9.62 -42.61
CA TYR A 547 -24.04 10.34 -41.58
C TYR A 547 -23.73 11.78 -41.99
N VAL A 548 -23.14 11.99 -43.18
CA VAL A 548 -22.78 13.31 -43.69
C VAL A 548 -24.01 14.22 -43.78
N GLU A 549 -25.12 13.69 -44.30
CA GLU A 549 -26.39 14.41 -44.40
C GLU A 549 -26.94 14.78 -43.01
N SER A 550 -26.87 13.87 -42.04
CA SER A 550 -27.33 14.11 -40.67
C SER A 550 -26.48 15.17 -39.94
N CYS A 551 -25.16 15.17 -40.15
CA CYS A 551 -24.26 16.21 -39.67
C CYS A 551 -24.55 17.59 -40.29
N GLN A 552 -24.90 17.64 -41.58
CA GLN A 552 -25.30 18.88 -42.25
C GLN A 552 -26.63 19.42 -41.69
N ARG A 553 -27.60 18.55 -41.44
CA ARG A 553 -28.87 18.91 -40.78
C ARG A 553 -28.62 19.48 -39.37
N GLN A 554 -27.74 18.87 -38.57
CA GLN A 554 -27.37 19.36 -37.24
C GLN A 554 -26.74 20.77 -37.29
N ARG A 555 -25.88 21.04 -38.29
CA ARG A 555 -25.28 22.37 -38.51
C ARG A 555 -26.32 23.43 -38.86
N GLN A 556 -27.33 23.08 -39.65
CA GLN A 556 -28.44 23.97 -39.99
C GLN A 556 -29.35 24.23 -38.78
N GLN A 557 -29.54 23.24 -37.91
CA GLN A 557 -30.32 23.37 -36.68
C GLN A 557 -29.63 24.26 -35.64
N ASN A 558 -28.30 24.14 -35.46
CA ASN A 558 -27.52 25.05 -34.60
C ASN A 558 -27.52 26.50 -35.12
N LYS A 559 -27.47 26.73 -36.43
CA LYS A 559 -27.60 28.07 -37.03
C LYS A 559 -28.98 28.72 -36.80
N ARG A 560 -30.03 27.92 -36.52
CA ARG A 560 -31.34 28.43 -36.10
C ARG A 560 -31.44 28.68 -34.59
N ALA A 561 -30.49 28.16 -33.80
CA ALA A 561 -30.44 28.26 -32.35
C ALA A 561 -29.54 29.41 -31.82
N GLU A 562 -28.90 30.21 -32.70
CA GLU A 562 -28.22 31.48 -32.35
C GLU A 562 -29.24 32.62 -32.09
N ARG A 563 -30.23 32.34 -31.23
CA ARG A 563 -30.89 33.34 -30.37
C ARG A 563 -30.53 32.92 -28.94
N PRO A 564 -30.13 33.84 -28.06
CA PRO A 564 -29.36 33.47 -26.87
C PRO A 564 -30.17 32.55 -25.97
N SER A 565 -29.64 31.36 -25.65
CA SER A 565 -30.26 30.39 -24.75
C SER A 565 -29.32 30.05 -23.60
N THR A 566 -29.89 30.14 -22.41
CA THR A 566 -29.43 29.76 -21.07
C THR A 566 -28.86 28.35 -21.01
N ASN A 567 -27.55 28.19 -20.74
CA ASN A 567 -26.94 26.92 -20.31
C ASN A 567 -25.50 27.11 -19.73
N ASP A 568 -25.24 28.23 -19.05
CA ASP A 568 -24.03 28.39 -18.22
C ASP A 568 -24.37 28.04 -16.75
N ASP A 569 -23.43 27.44 -16.01
CA ASP A 569 -23.57 27.18 -14.57
C ASP A 569 -23.92 28.51 -13.85
N PRO A 570 -25.05 28.59 -13.12
CA PRO A 570 -25.49 29.83 -12.48
C PRO A 570 -24.43 30.45 -11.56
N LEU A 571 -23.52 29.64 -10.99
CA LEU A 571 -22.42 30.15 -10.18
C LEU A 571 -21.34 30.87 -11.00
N ASP A 572 -21.06 30.41 -12.21
CA ASP A 572 -20.10 31.05 -13.10
C ASP A 572 -20.69 32.29 -13.76
N ILE A 573 -21.99 32.27 -14.09
CA ILE A 573 -22.74 33.48 -14.48
C ILE A 573 -22.64 34.53 -13.38
N LEU A 574 -22.84 34.15 -12.11
CA LEU A 574 -22.76 35.08 -10.98
C LEU A 574 -21.35 35.68 -10.85
N LYS A 575 -20.29 34.89 -10.98
CA LYS A 575 -18.91 35.40 -10.93
C LYS A 575 -18.64 36.43 -12.02
N ILE A 576 -19.08 36.15 -13.25
CA ILE A 576 -18.91 37.07 -14.39
C ILE A 576 -19.69 38.36 -14.12
N GLN A 577 -20.93 38.28 -13.66
CA GLN A 577 -21.75 39.45 -13.33
C GLN A 577 -21.15 40.29 -12.20
N LEU A 578 -20.60 39.66 -11.16
CA LEU A 578 -19.90 40.36 -10.08
C LEU A 578 -18.64 41.08 -10.61
N GLN A 579 -17.88 40.44 -11.50
CA GLN A 579 -16.71 41.06 -12.11
C GLN A 579 -17.09 42.23 -13.04
N GLU A 580 -18.13 42.10 -13.86
CA GLU A 580 -18.70 43.19 -14.66
C GLU A 580 -19.14 44.37 -13.78
N PHE A 581 -19.76 44.08 -12.63
CA PHE A 581 -20.19 45.12 -11.70
C PHE A 581 -19.03 45.98 -11.19
N THR A 582 -17.86 45.38 -10.95
CA THR A 582 -16.65 46.11 -10.54
C THR A 582 -16.21 47.17 -11.54
N GLU A 583 -16.39 46.93 -12.84
CA GLU A 583 -16.09 47.91 -13.89
C GLU A 583 -17.12 49.05 -13.91
N VAL A 584 -18.40 48.70 -13.73
CA VAL A 584 -19.52 49.64 -13.74
C VAL A 584 -19.49 50.59 -12.53
N VAL A 585 -18.95 50.18 -11.37
CA VAL A 585 -18.84 51.05 -10.18
C VAL A 585 -17.95 52.29 -10.43
N VAL A 586 -16.96 52.20 -11.32
CA VAL A 586 -15.95 53.26 -11.49
C VAL A 586 -16.40 54.36 -12.45
N GLY A 587 -17.22 54.02 -13.44
CA GLY A 587 -17.61 54.95 -14.51
C GLY A 587 -19.05 54.85 -14.97
N GLY A 588 -19.85 53.95 -14.36
CA GLY A 588 -21.22 53.70 -14.74
C GLY A 588 -22.22 54.63 -14.07
N ASN A 589 -23.35 54.82 -14.75
CA ASN A 589 -24.43 55.68 -14.29
C ASN A 589 -25.28 54.94 -13.25
N ASP A 590 -26.01 55.66 -12.40
CA ASP A 590 -26.93 55.07 -11.42
C ASP A 590 -27.90 54.03 -12.01
N GLY A 591 -28.33 54.22 -13.27
CA GLY A 591 -29.19 53.27 -13.99
C GLY A 591 -28.49 51.98 -14.39
N GLU A 592 -27.21 52.04 -14.75
CA GLU A 592 -26.40 50.87 -15.15
C GLU A 592 -26.03 50.04 -13.92
N ILE A 593 -25.71 50.71 -12.81
CA ILE A 593 -25.47 50.08 -11.50
C ILE A 593 -26.72 49.31 -11.06
N SER A 594 -27.90 49.94 -11.12
CA SER A 594 -29.17 49.28 -10.75
C SER A 594 -29.55 48.15 -11.71
N ALA A 595 -29.29 48.27 -13.00
CA ALA A 595 -29.54 47.20 -13.97
C ALA A 595 -28.65 45.98 -13.71
N GLN A 596 -27.36 46.18 -13.41
CA GLN A 596 -26.45 45.09 -13.09
C GLN A 596 -26.78 44.42 -11.75
N LEU A 597 -27.14 45.19 -10.73
CA LEU A 597 -27.60 44.63 -9.45
C LEU A 597 -28.89 43.83 -9.60
N SER A 598 -29.79 44.24 -10.49
CA SER A 598 -31.01 43.47 -10.79
C SER A 598 -30.68 42.13 -11.46
N ARG A 599 -29.68 42.08 -12.36
CA ARG A 599 -29.20 40.83 -12.97
C ARG A 599 -28.56 39.89 -11.94
N ILE A 600 -27.75 40.44 -11.03
CA ILE A 600 -27.13 39.70 -9.93
C ILE A 600 -28.20 39.14 -8.99
N SER A 601 -29.15 39.99 -8.58
CA SER A 601 -30.28 39.60 -7.71
C SER A 601 -31.12 38.48 -8.34
N HIS A 602 -31.40 38.57 -9.64
CA HIS A 602 -32.10 37.50 -10.35
C HIS A 602 -31.30 36.19 -10.40
N THR A 603 -29.99 36.27 -10.61
CA THR A 603 -29.12 35.06 -10.60
C THR A 603 -29.05 34.44 -9.21
N LEU A 604 -29.03 35.27 -8.15
CA LEU A 604 -29.08 34.80 -6.77
C LEU A 604 -30.42 34.15 -6.43
N SER A 605 -31.56 34.67 -6.90
CA SER A 605 -32.86 34.03 -6.67
C SER A 605 -32.98 32.67 -7.38
N VAL A 606 -32.26 32.48 -8.49
CA VAL A 606 -32.13 31.18 -9.16
C VAL A 606 -31.24 30.20 -8.36
N ILE A 607 -30.14 30.68 -7.75
CA ILE A 607 -29.25 29.84 -6.92
C ILE A 607 -29.91 29.47 -5.58
N PHE A 608 -30.73 30.36 -5.02
CA PHE A 608 -31.44 30.18 -3.75
C PHE A 608 -32.97 30.19 -3.95
N PRO A 609 -33.55 29.12 -4.53
CA PRO A 609 -34.99 29.04 -4.77
C PRO A 609 -35.72 28.81 -3.44
N GLY A 610 -36.18 29.88 -2.80
CA GLY A 610 -36.88 29.79 -1.51
C GLY A 610 -36.85 31.04 -0.64
N CYS A 611 -36.16 32.11 -1.05
CA CYS A 611 -36.36 33.41 -0.41
C CYS A 611 -37.65 34.02 -1.00
N PRO A 612 -38.78 34.09 -0.27
CA PRO A 612 -39.92 34.82 -0.77
C PRO A 612 -39.50 36.28 -0.98
N ASP A 613 -39.89 36.87 -2.12
CA ASP A 613 -39.90 38.32 -2.34
C ASP A 613 -40.87 38.95 -1.31
N GLU A 614 -40.42 39.04 -0.06
CA GLU A 614 -41.11 39.85 0.94
C GLU A 614 -40.76 41.32 0.66
N PRO A 615 -41.77 42.17 0.45
CA PRO A 615 -41.53 43.56 0.11
C PRO A 615 -40.74 44.24 1.22
N THR A 616 -39.77 45.04 0.81
CA THR A 616 -38.92 45.96 1.56
C THR A 616 -39.71 46.65 2.68
N GLY A 617 -39.73 46.05 3.87
CA GLY A 617 -40.61 46.49 4.95
C GLY A 617 -40.49 45.75 6.28
N ARG A 618 -39.51 44.85 6.45
CA ARG A 618 -39.19 44.25 7.76
C ARG A 618 -38.04 44.99 8.40
N THR A 619 -38.33 45.81 9.40
CA THR A 619 -37.36 46.62 10.17
C THR A 619 -36.54 45.80 11.17
N LEU A 620 -36.70 44.48 11.22
CA LEU A 620 -36.02 43.59 12.17
C LEU A 620 -35.41 42.39 11.43
N VAL A 621 -34.08 42.42 11.28
CA VAL A 621 -33.29 41.29 10.81
C VAL A 621 -33.29 40.24 11.93
N THR A 622 -33.89 39.08 11.67
CA THR A 622 -33.87 37.96 12.63
C THR A 622 -32.60 37.15 12.37
N LEU A 623 -31.62 37.23 13.27
CA LEU A 623 -30.37 36.48 13.18
C LEU A 623 -30.56 35.12 13.83
N ASP A 624 -30.61 34.05 13.04
CA ASP A 624 -30.60 32.67 13.56
C ASP A 624 -29.15 32.27 13.87
N THR A 625 -28.80 32.22 15.15
CA THR A 625 -27.46 31.88 15.64
C THR A 625 -27.22 30.37 15.75
N ASN A 626 -28.22 29.52 15.47
CA ASN A 626 -28.15 28.07 15.68
C ASN A 626 -27.93 27.27 14.38
N ALA A 627 -27.88 27.91 13.22
CA ALA A 627 -27.54 27.28 11.94
C ALA A 627 -26.02 27.08 11.80
N LEU A 628 -25.48 26.03 12.43
CA LEU A 628 -24.04 25.77 12.52
C LEU A 628 -23.37 25.19 11.25
N VAL A 629 -24.10 24.99 10.14
CA VAL A 629 -23.53 24.48 8.88
C VAL A 629 -24.18 25.16 7.66
N LEU A 630 -23.51 26.14 7.06
CA LEU A 630 -23.87 26.60 5.71
C LEU A 630 -23.42 25.56 4.67
N ASN A 631 -24.30 25.24 3.73
CA ASN A 631 -23.98 24.43 2.54
C ASN A 631 -22.76 25.03 1.80
N GLU A 632 -21.85 24.20 1.27
CA GLU A 632 -20.63 24.65 0.59
C GLU A 632 -20.90 25.64 -0.56
N LEU A 633 -22.00 25.47 -1.28
CA LEU A 633 -22.44 26.41 -2.32
C LEU A 633 -22.79 27.78 -1.74
N HIS A 634 -23.48 27.81 -0.60
CA HIS A 634 -23.86 29.06 0.07
C HIS A 634 -22.63 29.80 0.58
N GLN A 635 -21.65 29.07 1.15
CA GLN A 635 -20.38 29.67 1.57
C GLN A 635 -19.61 30.28 0.40
N LYS A 636 -19.53 29.58 -0.74
CA LYS A 636 -18.85 30.08 -1.95
C LYS A 636 -19.52 31.35 -2.49
N VAL A 637 -20.85 31.39 -2.53
CA VAL A 637 -21.59 32.58 -3.00
C VAL A 637 -21.43 33.76 -2.03
N VAL A 638 -21.60 33.55 -0.72
CA VAL A 638 -21.44 34.60 0.29
C VAL A 638 -20.03 35.19 0.27
N ASN A 639 -19.01 34.34 0.21
CA ASN A 639 -17.62 34.80 0.09
C ASN A 639 -17.38 35.56 -1.21
N GLY A 640 -17.97 35.12 -2.33
CA GLY A 640 -17.86 35.81 -3.62
C GLY A 640 -18.48 37.21 -3.60
N ILE A 641 -19.67 37.37 -3.00
CA ILE A 641 -20.35 38.66 -2.86
C ILE A 641 -19.54 39.61 -1.95
N LEU A 642 -19.07 39.12 -0.80
CA LEU A 642 -18.26 39.90 0.13
C LEU A 642 -16.94 40.35 -0.52
N GLN A 643 -16.26 39.44 -1.20
CA GLN A 643 -15.03 39.74 -1.91
C GLN A 643 -15.26 40.79 -3.00
N ASN A 644 -16.36 40.69 -3.74
CA ASN A 644 -16.71 41.67 -4.76
C ASN A 644 -16.97 43.05 -4.14
N PHE A 645 -17.70 43.13 -3.03
CA PHE A 645 -17.95 44.40 -2.35
C PHE A 645 -16.65 45.06 -1.90
N CYS A 646 -15.73 44.30 -1.30
CA CYS A 646 -14.42 44.80 -0.91
C CYS A 646 -13.61 45.29 -2.12
N GLN A 647 -13.66 44.56 -3.23
CA GLN A 647 -12.95 44.92 -4.46
C GLN A 647 -13.51 46.21 -5.09
N CYS A 648 -14.85 46.33 -5.16
CA CYS A 648 -15.53 47.53 -5.61
C CYS A 648 -15.21 48.73 -4.72
N LEU A 649 -15.18 48.55 -3.39
CA LEU A 649 -14.81 49.61 -2.45
C LEU A 649 -13.37 50.09 -2.70
N LEU A 650 -12.42 49.16 -2.85
CA LEU A 650 -11.02 49.50 -3.12
C LEU A 650 -10.86 50.27 -4.44
N ILE A 651 -11.55 49.83 -5.50
CA ILE A 651 -11.42 50.44 -6.82
C ILE A 651 -12.14 51.79 -6.87
N ALA A 652 -13.35 51.89 -6.32
CA ALA A 652 -14.07 53.16 -6.22
C ALA A 652 -13.28 54.20 -5.41
N SER A 653 -12.62 53.78 -4.33
CA SER A 653 -11.80 54.64 -3.46
C SER A 653 -10.53 55.16 -4.14
N ARG A 654 -9.99 54.43 -5.13
CA ARG A 654 -8.87 54.90 -5.94
C ARG A 654 -9.28 56.02 -6.89
N SER A 655 -10.51 55.97 -7.38
CA SER A 655 -11.02 56.94 -8.36
C SER A 655 -11.61 58.18 -7.71
N ASN A 656 -12.37 58.02 -6.62
CA ASN A 656 -13.01 59.13 -5.90
C ASN A 656 -13.02 58.86 -4.38
N PRO A 657 -12.85 59.91 -3.53
CA PRO A 657 -13.02 59.76 -2.08
C PRO A 657 -14.47 59.39 -1.74
N PRO A 658 -14.75 58.69 -0.61
CA PRO A 658 -16.07 58.16 -0.28
C PRO A 658 -17.23 59.17 -0.34
N VAL A 659 -16.94 60.44 -0.04
CA VAL A 659 -17.91 61.55 -0.07
C VAL A 659 -18.36 61.92 -1.51
N LYS A 660 -17.59 61.52 -2.52
CA LYS A 660 -17.83 61.79 -3.95
C LYS A 660 -18.12 60.53 -4.77
N GLN A 661 -18.28 59.38 -4.12
CA GLN A 661 -18.66 58.14 -4.80
C GLN A 661 -20.17 58.11 -5.06
N SER A 662 -20.59 57.34 -6.06
CA SER A 662 -22.02 57.08 -6.31
C SER A 662 -22.63 56.28 -5.15
N PHE A 663 -23.96 56.29 -5.03
CA PHE A 663 -24.70 55.56 -3.99
C PHE A 663 -24.72 54.02 -4.21
N TRP A 664 -23.74 53.49 -4.94
CA TRP A 664 -23.64 52.09 -5.33
C TRP A 664 -23.59 51.17 -4.12
N ALA A 665 -22.83 51.53 -3.07
CA ALA A 665 -22.68 50.72 -1.87
C ALA A 665 -23.99 50.55 -1.09
N SER A 666 -24.82 51.61 -1.02
CA SER A 666 -26.14 51.55 -0.40
C SER A 666 -27.20 50.83 -1.22
N ARG A 667 -26.97 50.62 -2.52
CA ARG A 667 -27.87 49.84 -3.39
C ARG A 667 -27.45 48.39 -3.51
N PHE A 668 -26.17 48.09 -3.28
CA PHE A 668 -25.62 46.75 -3.26
C PHE A 668 -26.09 45.97 -2.04
N ILE A 669 -26.19 46.65 -0.90
CA ILE A 669 -26.84 46.17 0.33
C ILE A 669 -28.35 46.27 0.15
#